data_AF-A0A835W731-F1
#
_entry.id   AF-A0A835W731-F1
#
_cell.length_a   1.000
_cell.length_b   1.000
_cell.length_c   1.000
_cell.angle_alpha   90.00
_cell.angle_beta   90.00
_cell.angle_gamma   90.00
#
_symmetry.space_group_name_H-M   'P 1'
#
loop_
_entity.id
_entity.type
_entity.pdbx_description
1 polymer ?
#
loop_
_entity_poly.entity_id
_entity_poly.type
_entity_poly.pdbx_seq_one_letter_code
_entity_poly.pdbx_strand_id
1 'polypeptide(L)'
;MAAIAEIIAAIEKVEGETQEAGVAIKAVESKIEAVESVIEAVESKIEAVESGLQNQALSAEDKTALRSTLDHLRKKEQQLRTEKEQLRTEKEQLRNKEQQLRTEKEQLRNKEQQLQEQLRTELERLEEEGDALLEGFNEYIKRVRILNGPSQTSLKREQRDPSSPLVKNWRPTTAATVGLLPELAHPQFAVAVDILGGGEELDQATIDAADRLCCIGADIFDNEARLTDEVRGVLESYLEDDRAFPITSGFAVNNVKPDWSLGDASQSPSNLFLVVEVKPGLGGTGDSHYQGALYQMHFWRERLNSAIFRNTCCPAFLLEVVGPQARLSAIAWLDRVTIFPLTPLLNLLPAHPATDSLLMPVARMLAALRTGVHELAAAHEKAHSAAVASAKPKAGTKRKAATKPEAAAKRAAVAPAVKPTTAEVVAVAASRAAAAAAAAAAAAAAPAPVQAALADLQQPSRASAVLQQLPWPIATRSRYMVSSVLPLAPRDPAYTYFVRLASSSGEGSGGTDSVGGAGGGGGVEAVVVKLCRKYGLEAHRAWAEAGLAPKILRDERLPGGWLLLEMEWLRWPEWRQLPDLLRQAPREQGEEALSAVRQALSEAHSKTCMVHGDMRPPNCMVRRCDGSGGGGGAHGSRSSGLSWEVRFVDFEWAGREGKATYPAFLSPDIPWPEGVGYGKPLLRAHDLELLAATATSSAGAATTAGHQRRPAR
;
A
#
# COMPACT_ATOMS: atom_id res chain seq x y z
N MET A 1 -1.47 -10.25 -15.68
CA MET A 1 -0.48 -11.36 -15.63
C MET A 1 -1.17 -12.71 -15.37
N ALA A 2 -1.54 -13.06 -14.12
CA ALA A 2 -2.12 -14.38 -13.82
C ALA A 2 -3.41 -14.69 -14.60
N ALA A 3 -4.33 -13.73 -14.75
CA ALA A 3 -5.56 -13.91 -15.52
C ALA A 3 -5.31 -14.14 -17.03
N ILE A 4 -4.20 -13.59 -17.57
CA ILE A 4 -3.81 -13.80 -18.97
C ILE A 4 -3.30 -15.23 -19.14
N ALA A 5 -2.48 -15.73 -18.19
CA ALA A 5 -1.97 -17.09 -18.22
C ALA A 5 -3.09 -18.15 -18.17
N GLU A 6 -4.12 -17.93 -17.34
CA GLU A 6 -5.30 -18.81 -17.28
C GLU A 6 -6.09 -18.84 -18.61
N ILE A 7 -6.24 -17.68 -19.27
CA ILE A 7 -6.92 -17.62 -20.58
C ILE A 7 -6.10 -18.30 -21.66
N ILE A 8 -4.77 -18.14 -21.66
CA ILE A 8 -3.90 -18.86 -22.60
C ILE A 8 -4.07 -20.37 -22.44
N ALA A 9 -4.06 -20.87 -21.20
CA ALA A 9 -4.29 -22.29 -20.92
C ALA A 9 -5.70 -22.76 -21.37
N ALA A 10 -6.73 -21.93 -21.20
CA ALA A 10 -8.07 -22.22 -21.70
C ALA A 10 -8.12 -22.27 -23.23
N ILE A 11 -7.43 -21.35 -23.93
CA ILE A 11 -7.34 -21.33 -25.39
C ILE A 11 -6.66 -22.62 -25.89
N GLU A 12 -5.56 -23.04 -25.26
CA GLU A 12 -4.85 -24.28 -25.60
C GLU A 12 -5.75 -25.51 -25.44
N LYS A 13 -6.54 -25.56 -24.35
CA LYS A 13 -7.50 -26.65 -24.12
C LYS A 13 -8.59 -26.69 -25.19
N VAL A 14 -9.24 -25.56 -25.49
CA VAL A 14 -10.28 -25.48 -26.52
C VAL A 14 -9.71 -25.81 -27.91
N GLU A 15 -8.47 -25.43 -28.18
CA GLU A 15 -7.76 -25.80 -29.40
C GLU A 15 -7.56 -27.30 -29.54
N GLY A 16 -7.18 -27.98 -28.45
CA GLY A 16 -7.13 -29.45 -28.40
C GLY A 16 -8.50 -30.09 -28.70
N GLU A 17 -9.55 -29.65 -28.02
CA GLU A 17 -10.92 -30.17 -28.23
C GLU A 17 -11.44 -29.92 -29.65
N THR A 18 -11.07 -28.79 -30.26
CA THR A 18 -11.44 -28.46 -31.65
C THR A 18 -10.73 -29.41 -32.64
N GLN A 19 -9.45 -29.73 -32.40
CA GLN A 19 -8.71 -30.69 -33.22
C GLN A 19 -9.30 -32.10 -33.11
N GLU A 20 -9.64 -32.54 -31.90
CA GLU A 20 -10.31 -33.84 -31.68
C GLU A 20 -11.66 -33.92 -32.42
N ALA A 21 -12.48 -32.87 -32.34
CA ALA A 21 -13.73 -32.80 -33.08
C ALA A 21 -13.51 -32.90 -34.60
N GLY A 22 -12.50 -32.20 -35.12
CA GLY A 22 -12.13 -32.27 -36.54
C GLY A 22 -11.68 -33.67 -36.98
N VAL A 23 -10.92 -34.40 -36.14
CA VAL A 23 -10.53 -35.79 -36.40
C VAL A 23 -11.76 -36.71 -36.38
N ALA A 24 -12.66 -36.54 -35.42
CA ALA A 24 -13.90 -37.31 -35.34
C ALA A 24 -14.80 -37.11 -36.56
N ILE A 25 -14.94 -35.87 -37.03
CA ILE A 25 -15.70 -35.55 -38.25
C ILE A 25 -15.13 -36.31 -39.46
N LYS A 26 -13.80 -36.28 -39.65
CA LYS A 26 -13.14 -37.02 -40.76
C LYS A 26 -13.36 -38.53 -40.65
N ALA A 27 -13.31 -39.09 -39.44
CA ALA A 27 -13.55 -40.51 -39.22
C ALA A 27 -15.00 -40.91 -39.56
N VAL A 28 -15.98 -40.09 -39.19
CA VAL A 28 -17.39 -40.31 -39.54
C VAL A 28 -17.61 -40.14 -41.05
N GLU A 29 -16.95 -39.17 -41.70
CA GLU A 29 -16.97 -39.00 -43.16
C GLU A 29 -16.51 -40.27 -43.89
N SER A 30 -15.37 -40.85 -43.48
CA SER A 30 -14.88 -42.11 -44.07
C SER A 30 -15.84 -43.29 -43.83
N LYS A 31 -16.54 -43.35 -42.70
CA LYS A 31 -17.57 -44.38 -42.45
C LYS A 31 -18.77 -44.20 -43.38
N ILE A 32 -19.21 -42.95 -43.61
CA ILE A 32 -20.31 -42.66 -44.55
C ILE A 32 -19.93 -43.11 -45.96
N GLU A 33 -18.73 -42.77 -46.43
CA GLU A 33 -18.22 -43.20 -47.74
C GLU A 33 -18.17 -44.73 -47.87
N ALA A 34 -17.71 -45.42 -46.81
CA ALA A 34 -17.68 -46.88 -46.78
C ALA A 34 -19.10 -47.48 -46.88
N VAL A 35 -20.06 -46.96 -46.10
CA VAL A 35 -21.46 -47.42 -46.14
C VAL A 35 -22.10 -47.12 -47.50
N GLU A 36 -21.80 -45.97 -48.11
CA GLU A 36 -22.25 -45.61 -49.46
C GLU A 36 -21.78 -46.64 -50.50
N SER A 37 -20.51 -47.03 -50.49
CA SER A 37 -19.99 -48.05 -51.41
C SER A 37 -20.69 -49.41 -51.24
N VAL A 38 -21.06 -49.77 -50.00
CA VAL A 38 -21.77 -51.03 -49.71
C VAL A 38 -23.22 -50.95 -50.19
N ILE A 39 -23.88 -49.80 -50.06
CA ILE A 39 -25.22 -49.58 -50.61
C ILE A 39 -25.20 -49.76 -52.13
N GLU A 40 -24.27 -49.12 -52.84
CA GLU A 40 -24.13 -49.25 -54.30
C GLU A 40 -23.91 -50.72 -54.73
N ALA A 41 -23.07 -51.46 -53.99
CA ALA A 41 -22.84 -52.87 -54.26
C ALA A 41 -24.07 -53.76 -53.98
N VAL A 42 -24.91 -53.39 -53.01
CA VAL A 42 -26.18 -54.08 -52.73
C VAL A 42 -27.23 -53.76 -53.79
N GLU A 43 -27.33 -52.49 -54.21
CA GLU A 43 -28.22 -52.03 -55.29
C GLU A 43 -27.92 -52.77 -56.61
N SER A 44 -26.64 -52.86 -57.00
CA SER A 44 -26.23 -53.62 -58.19
C SER A 44 -26.61 -55.12 -58.11
N LYS A 45 -26.52 -55.72 -56.92
CA LYS A 45 -26.96 -57.12 -56.71
C LYS A 45 -28.48 -57.26 -56.78
N ILE A 46 -29.23 -56.27 -56.28
CA ILE A 46 -30.69 -56.22 -56.39
C ILE A 46 -31.09 -56.17 -57.87
N GLU A 47 -30.49 -55.29 -58.67
CA GLU A 47 -30.75 -55.21 -60.13
C GLU A 47 -30.43 -56.54 -60.86
N ALA A 48 -29.33 -57.21 -60.49
CA ALA A 48 -28.97 -58.51 -61.06
C ALA A 48 -29.99 -59.62 -60.70
N VAL A 49 -30.51 -59.61 -59.48
CA VAL A 49 -31.55 -60.56 -59.03
C VAL A 49 -32.90 -60.25 -59.69
N GLU A 50 -33.26 -58.98 -59.85
CA GLU A 50 -34.50 -58.54 -60.50
C GLU A 50 -34.51 -58.87 -62.00
N SER A 51 -33.40 -58.68 -62.71
CA SER A 51 -33.25 -59.09 -64.11
C SER A 51 -33.30 -60.62 -64.27
N GLY A 52 -32.72 -61.38 -63.34
CA GLY A 52 -32.83 -62.85 -63.30
C GLY A 52 -34.28 -63.34 -63.12
N LEU A 53 -35.08 -62.63 -62.32
CA LEU A 53 -36.51 -62.93 -62.10
C LEU A 53 -37.39 -62.71 -63.35
N GLN A 54 -36.95 -61.89 -64.32
CA GLN A 54 -37.66 -61.66 -65.59
C GLN A 54 -37.46 -62.77 -66.62
N ASN A 55 -36.53 -63.70 -66.38
CA ASN A 55 -36.19 -64.76 -67.33
C ASN A 55 -37.27 -65.87 -67.34
N GLN A 56 -37.84 -66.16 -68.52
CA GLN A 56 -39.03 -67.01 -68.67
C GLN A 56 -38.75 -68.53 -68.50
N ALA A 57 -37.49 -68.95 -68.49
CA ALA A 57 -37.07 -70.36 -68.45
C ALA A 57 -36.83 -70.95 -67.04
N LEU A 58 -37.07 -70.20 -65.96
CA LEU A 58 -36.79 -70.62 -64.57
C LEU A 58 -37.94 -71.42 -63.93
N SER A 59 -37.57 -72.46 -63.17
CA SER A 59 -38.46 -73.28 -62.33
C SER A 59 -39.18 -72.43 -61.27
N ALA A 60 -40.37 -72.88 -60.85
CA ALA A 60 -41.14 -72.20 -59.81
C ALA A 60 -40.37 -72.11 -58.47
N GLU A 61 -39.58 -73.15 -58.12
CA GLU A 61 -38.75 -73.19 -56.91
C GLU A 61 -37.61 -72.14 -56.94
N ASP A 62 -36.92 -72.00 -58.08
CA ASP A 62 -35.83 -71.04 -58.24
C ASP A 62 -36.32 -69.59 -58.16
N LYS A 63 -37.52 -69.31 -58.70
CA LYS A 63 -38.16 -68.00 -58.58
C LYS A 63 -38.52 -67.66 -57.13
N THR A 64 -38.94 -68.63 -56.32
CA THR A 64 -39.16 -68.43 -54.87
C THR A 64 -37.86 -68.17 -54.11
N ALA A 65 -36.78 -68.89 -54.43
CA ALA A 65 -35.47 -68.66 -53.81
C ALA A 65 -34.88 -67.28 -54.16
N LEU A 66 -34.99 -66.85 -55.42
CA LEU A 66 -34.59 -65.52 -55.88
C LEU A 66 -35.42 -64.40 -55.21
N ARG A 67 -36.74 -64.59 -55.02
CA ARG A 67 -37.60 -63.64 -54.27
C ARG A 67 -37.19 -63.52 -52.81
N SER A 68 -36.90 -64.64 -52.14
CA SER A 68 -36.37 -64.61 -50.76
C SER A 68 -35.03 -63.88 -50.66
N THR A 69 -34.18 -64.03 -51.68
CA THR A 69 -32.87 -63.34 -51.75
C THR A 69 -33.05 -61.83 -51.98
N LEU A 70 -33.98 -61.45 -52.85
CA LEU A 70 -34.36 -60.06 -53.11
C LEU A 70 -34.88 -59.39 -51.83
N ASP A 71 -35.78 -60.04 -51.09
CA ASP A 71 -36.32 -59.52 -49.82
C ASP A 71 -35.22 -59.34 -48.78
N HIS A 72 -34.25 -60.26 -48.73
CA HIS A 72 -33.10 -60.14 -47.84
C HIS A 72 -32.18 -58.96 -48.23
N LEU A 73 -31.89 -58.78 -49.51
CA LEU A 73 -31.08 -57.67 -50.01
C LEU A 73 -31.77 -56.31 -49.78
N ARG A 74 -33.09 -56.21 -50.01
CA ARG A 74 -33.87 -54.99 -49.73
C ARG A 74 -33.91 -54.65 -48.25
N LYS A 75 -34.05 -55.63 -47.36
CA LYS A 75 -33.92 -55.41 -45.90
C LYS A 75 -32.53 -54.88 -45.52
N LYS A 76 -31.47 -55.44 -46.13
CA LYS A 76 -30.10 -55.02 -45.88
C LYS A 76 -29.83 -53.59 -46.40
N GLU A 77 -30.35 -53.25 -47.58
CA GLU A 77 -30.29 -51.89 -48.13
C GLU A 77 -30.98 -50.89 -47.19
N GLN A 78 -32.19 -51.22 -46.72
CA GLN A 78 -32.93 -50.37 -45.78
C GLN A 78 -32.18 -50.19 -44.45
N GLN A 79 -31.52 -51.23 -43.96
CA GLN A 79 -30.67 -51.16 -42.77
C GLN A 79 -29.47 -50.24 -42.99
N LEU A 80 -28.75 -50.38 -44.10
CA LEU A 80 -27.60 -49.53 -44.45
C LEU A 80 -28.00 -48.06 -44.67
N ARG A 81 -29.16 -47.80 -45.27
CA ARG A 81 -29.70 -46.44 -45.40
C ARG A 81 -30.01 -45.82 -44.03
N THR A 82 -30.50 -46.61 -43.08
CA THR A 82 -30.75 -46.16 -41.71
C THR A 82 -29.44 -45.86 -40.98
N GLU A 83 -28.43 -46.72 -41.10
CA GLU A 83 -27.09 -46.51 -40.54
C GLU A 83 -26.42 -45.26 -41.12
N LYS A 84 -26.51 -45.05 -42.43
CA LYS A 84 -26.02 -43.86 -43.12
C LYS A 84 -26.66 -42.58 -42.56
N GLU A 85 -27.97 -42.60 -42.32
CA GLU A 85 -28.68 -41.44 -41.77
C GLU A 85 -28.27 -41.14 -40.31
N GLN A 86 -28.03 -42.18 -39.51
CA GLN A 86 -27.47 -42.04 -38.16
C GLN A 86 -26.08 -41.40 -38.18
N LEU A 87 -25.18 -41.86 -39.06
CA LEU A 87 -23.85 -41.29 -39.23
C LEU A 87 -23.89 -39.84 -39.73
N ARG A 88 -24.85 -39.48 -40.60
CA ARG A 88 -25.07 -38.08 -41.03
C ARG A 88 -25.49 -37.20 -39.86
N THR A 89 -26.37 -37.69 -39.01
CA THR A 89 -26.83 -36.99 -37.80
C THR A 89 -25.68 -36.78 -36.81
N GLU A 90 -24.85 -37.82 -36.58
CA GLU A 90 -23.66 -37.74 -35.74
C GLU A 90 -22.65 -36.72 -36.28
N LYS A 91 -22.40 -36.73 -37.60
CA LYS A 91 -21.53 -35.76 -38.28
C LYS A 91 -22.01 -34.32 -38.06
N GLU A 92 -23.31 -34.08 -38.17
CA GLU A 92 -23.89 -32.76 -37.98
C GLU A 92 -23.78 -32.28 -36.53
N GLN A 93 -24.00 -33.17 -35.55
CA GLN A 93 -23.75 -32.87 -34.13
C GLN A 93 -22.29 -32.50 -33.87
N LEU A 94 -21.33 -33.23 -34.44
CA LEU A 94 -19.91 -32.93 -34.31
C LEU A 94 -19.52 -31.59 -34.95
N ARG A 95 -20.10 -31.25 -36.11
CA ARG A 95 -19.89 -29.94 -36.76
C ARG A 95 -20.43 -28.79 -35.93
N ASN A 96 -21.62 -28.95 -35.33
CA ASN A 96 -22.17 -27.94 -34.43
C ASN A 96 -21.28 -27.74 -33.19
N LYS A 97 -20.77 -28.84 -32.61
CA LYS A 97 -19.81 -28.78 -31.50
C LYS A 97 -18.51 -28.08 -31.91
N GLU A 98 -17.94 -28.42 -33.07
CA GLU A 98 -16.73 -27.78 -33.60
C GLU A 98 -16.94 -26.27 -33.79
N GLN A 99 -18.08 -25.86 -34.35
CA GLN A 99 -18.41 -24.44 -34.55
C GLN A 99 -18.54 -23.71 -33.20
N GLN A 100 -19.18 -24.33 -32.21
CA GLN A 100 -19.29 -23.76 -30.86
C GLN A 100 -17.91 -23.55 -30.21
N LEU A 101 -17.03 -24.55 -30.29
CA LEU A 101 -15.65 -24.46 -29.78
C LEU A 101 -14.84 -23.36 -30.49
N ARG A 102 -15.02 -23.18 -31.81
CA ARG A 102 -14.38 -22.09 -32.56
C ARG A 102 -14.85 -20.72 -32.09
N THR A 103 -16.15 -20.54 -31.85
CA THR A 103 -16.70 -19.29 -31.32
C THR A 103 -16.18 -19.02 -29.90
N GLU A 104 -16.14 -20.03 -29.04
CA GLU A 104 -15.55 -19.93 -27.70
C GLU A 104 -14.08 -19.51 -27.75
N LYS A 105 -13.28 -20.13 -28.64
CA LYS A 105 -11.87 -19.78 -28.86
C LYS A 105 -11.71 -18.31 -29.27
N GLU A 106 -12.56 -17.81 -30.16
CA GLU A 106 -12.52 -16.42 -30.61
C GLU A 106 -12.86 -15.44 -29.48
N GLN A 107 -13.87 -15.77 -28.65
CA GLN A 107 -14.21 -14.98 -27.47
C GLN A 107 -13.06 -14.95 -26.45
N LEU A 108 -12.40 -16.08 -26.21
CA LEU A 108 -11.23 -16.16 -25.33
C LEU A 108 -10.06 -15.33 -25.85
N ARG A 109 -9.78 -15.35 -27.15
CA ARG A 109 -8.73 -14.51 -27.77
C ARG A 109 -9.02 -13.02 -27.68
N ASN A 110 -10.27 -12.61 -27.90
CA ASN A 110 -10.67 -11.21 -27.72
C ASN A 110 -10.49 -10.77 -26.27
N LYS A 111 -10.84 -11.63 -25.31
CA LYS A 111 -10.65 -11.38 -23.88
C LYS A 111 -9.16 -11.31 -23.50
N GLU A 112 -8.33 -12.17 -24.07
CA GLU A 112 -6.87 -12.13 -23.91
C GLU A 112 -6.29 -10.79 -24.37
N GLN A 113 -6.63 -10.35 -25.58
CA GLN A 113 -6.16 -9.08 -26.13
C GLN A 113 -6.60 -7.89 -25.27
N GLN A 114 -7.87 -7.87 -24.83
CA GLN A 114 -8.37 -6.83 -23.95
C GLN A 114 -7.61 -6.76 -22.63
N LEU A 115 -7.28 -7.91 -22.03
CA LEU A 115 -6.51 -7.98 -20.79
C LEU A 115 -5.04 -7.62 -20.97
N GLN A 116 -4.43 -7.98 -22.09
CA GLN A 116 -3.07 -7.57 -22.43
C GLN A 116 -2.97 -6.06 -22.59
N GLU A 117 -3.94 -5.43 -23.26
CA GLU A 117 -3.97 -3.99 -23.41
C GLU A 117 -4.18 -3.29 -22.07
N GLN A 118 -5.14 -3.75 -21.25
CA GLN A 118 -5.34 -3.21 -19.91
C GLN A 118 -4.09 -3.33 -19.03
N LEU A 119 -3.40 -4.47 -19.09
CA LEU A 119 -2.15 -4.67 -18.36
C LEU A 119 -1.07 -3.71 -18.85
N ARG A 120 -0.96 -3.49 -20.16
CA ARG A 120 -0.01 -2.53 -20.73
C ARG A 120 -0.29 -1.12 -20.24
N THR A 121 -1.52 -0.65 -20.36
CA THR A 121 -1.92 0.69 -19.89
C THR A 121 -1.65 0.87 -18.40
N GLU A 122 -1.93 -0.16 -17.58
CA GLU A 122 -1.67 -0.09 -16.14
C GLU A 122 -0.18 -0.11 -15.81
N LEU A 123 0.63 -0.88 -16.54
CA LEU A 123 2.09 -0.86 -16.38
C LEU A 123 2.68 0.50 -16.76
N GLU A 124 2.26 1.07 -17.89
CA GLU A 124 2.66 2.42 -18.31
C GLU A 124 2.28 3.46 -17.25
N ARG A 125 1.06 3.38 -16.70
CA ARG A 125 0.60 4.25 -15.60
C ARG A 125 1.47 4.12 -14.35
N LEU A 126 1.81 2.91 -13.94
CA LEU A 126 2.65 2.65 -12.75
C LEU A 126 4.12 3.04 -12.98
N GLU A 127 4.61 2.97 -14.22
CA GLU A 127 5.92 3.47 -14.61
C GLU A 127 5.95 5.00 -14.51
N GLU A 128 4.99 5.68 -15.13
CA GLU A 128 4.82 7.14 -15.06
C GLU A 128 4.68 7.66 -13.62
N GLU A 129 3.85 7.01 -12.80
CA GLU A 129 3.67 7.38 -11.38
C GLU A 129 4.97 7.26 -10.59
N GLY A 130 5.75 6.22 -10.85
CA GLY A 130 7.02 6.02 -10.14
C GLY A 130 8.14 6.92 -10.63
N ASP A 131 8.15 7.28 -11.91
CA ASP A 131 9.08 8.26 -12.46
C ASP A 131 8.76 9.66 -11.92
N ALA A 132 7.47 10.02 -11.84
CA ALA A 132 7.03 11.26 -11.20
C ALA A 132 7.38 11.32 -9.70
N LEU A 133 7.26 10.20 -8.97
CA LEU A 133 7.70 10.10 -7.57
C LEU A 133 9.22 10.32 -7.43
N LEU A 134 10.01 9.70 -8.32
CA LEU A 134 11.47 9.84 -8.30
C LEU A 134 11.91 11.26 -8.68
N GLU A 135 11.26 11.87 -9.68
CA GLU A 135 11.50 13.25 -10.08
C GLU A 135 11.16 14.23 -8.94
N GLY A 136 10.00 14.06 -8.30
CA GLY A 136 9.60 14.86 -7.15
C GLY A 136 10.56 14.73 -5.97
N PHE A 137 11.04 13.51 -5.69
CA PHE A 137 12.04 13.27 -4.65
C PHE A 137 13.38 13.95 -4.99
N ASN A 138 13.84 13.83 -6.24
CA ASN A 138 15.07 14.48 -6.69
C ASN A 138 14.99 16.01 -6.63
N GLU A 139 13.86 16.60 -7.02
CA GLU A 139 13.65 18.03 -6.92
C GLU A 139 13.63 18.50 -5.46
N TYR A 140 13.02 17.72 -4.57
CA TYR A 140 13.09 17.96 -3.14
C TYR A 140 14.55 17.95 -2.62
N ILE A 141 15.36 16.96 -3.01
CA ILE A 141 16.77 16.89 -2.62
C ILE A 141 17.56 18.10 -3.12
N LYS A 142 17.32 18.58 -4.35
CA LYS A 142 17.97 19.81 -4.85
C LYS A 142 17.64 21.01 -3.96
N ARG A 143 16.38 21.18 -3.59
CA ARG A 143 15.92 22.26 -2.70
C ARG A 143 16.57 22.16 -1.31
N VAL A 144 16.70 20.95 -0.75
CA VAL A 144 17.34 20.72 0.56
C VAL A 144 18.83 21.10 0.55
N ARG A 145 19.55 20.81 -0.54
CA ARG A 145 21.00 21.07 -0.64
C ARG A 145 21.35 22.56 -0.59
N ILE A 146 20.48 23.42 -1.11
CA ILE A 146 20.69 24.87 -1.15
C ILE A 146 20.02 25.63 0.01
N LEU A 147 19.44 24.91 0.98
CA LEU A 147 18.70 25.50 2.07
C LEU A 147 19.62 26.24 3.06
N ASN A 148 19.20 27.44 3.46
CA ASN A 148 19.80 28.22 4.54
C ASN A 148 19.62 27.53 5.89
N GLY A 149 20.35 27.97 6.91
CA GLY A 149 20.21 27.41 8.26
C GLY A 149 18.79 27.58 8.85
N PRO A 150 18.41 26.79 9.87
CA PRO A 150 17.04 26.76 10.40
C PRO A 150 16.50 28.12 10.86
N SER A 151 17.33 28.95 11.52
CA SER A 151 16.96 30.30 11.97
C SER A 151 16.73 31.31 10.84
N GLN A 152 17.24 31.04 9.64
CA GLN A 152 17.12 31.92 8.47
C GLN A 152 16.04 31.44 7.49
N THR A 153 15.44 30.27 7.75
CA THR A 153 14.48 29.64 6.85
C THR A 153 13.06 30.03 7.23
N SER A 154 12.34 30.70 6.33
CA SER A 154 10.99 31.18 6.58
C SER A 154 9.96 30.05 6.46
N LEU A 155 9.40 29.60 7.59
CA LEU A 155 8.27 28.65 7.64
C LEU A 155 7.17 29.05 6.66
N LYS A 156 6.71 30.32 6.71
CA LYS A 156 5.59 30.78 5.89
C LYS A 156 5.87 30.66 4.39
N ARG A 157 7.10 31.01 3.95
CA ARG A 157 7.50 30.90 2.55
C ARG A 157 7.57 29.44 2.13
N GLU A 158 8.30 28.63 2.89
CA GLU A 158 8.63 27.27 2.50
C GLU A 158 7.44 26.30 2.61
N GLN A 159 6.50 26.53 3.54
CA GLN A 159 5.25 25.77 3.67
C GLN A 159 4.15 26.18 2.70
N ARG A 160 4.23 27.38 2.12
CA ARG A 160 3.29 27.86 1.09
C ARG A 160 3.87 27.78 -0.31
N ASP A 161 4.98 27.07 -0.48
CA ASP A 161 5.57 26.85 -1.79
C ASP A 161 4.56 26.14 -2.70
N PRO A 162 4.24 26.68 -3.89
CA PRO A 162 3.24 26.12 -4.79
C PRO A 162 3.56 24.70 -5.27
N SER A 163 4.84 24.31 -5.28
CA SER A 163 5.27 22.97 -5.69
C SER A 163 4.96 21.92 -4.62
N SER A 164 5.46 22.14 -3.40
CA SER A 164 5.22 21.29 -2.22
C SER A 164 5.76 21.96 -0.95
N PRO A 165 5.15 21.74 0.23
CA PRO A 165 5.65 22.28 1.50
C PRO A 165 7.01 21.66 1.84
N LEU A 166 8.01 22.43 2.30
CA LEU A 166 9.36 21.92 2.61
C LEU A 166 9.42 20.86 3.72
N VAL A 167 8.50 20.89 4.68
CA VAL A 167 8.36 19.89 5.74
C VAL A 167 6.91 19.44 5.80
N LYS A 168 6.65 18.15 5.98
CA LYS A 168 5.30 17.67 6.30
C LYS A 168 5.08 17.82 7.81
N ASN A 169 4.55 18.98 8.21
CA ASN A 169 4.25 19.30 9.62
C ASN A 169 2.74 19.36 9.90
N TRP A 170 1.94 18.69 9.06
CA TRP A 170 0.48 18.60 9.18
C TRP A 170 -0.24 19.96 9.09
N ARG A 171 0.34 20.92 8.34
CA ARG A 171 -0.27 22.23 8.00
C ARG A 171 -0.19 22.47 6.47
N PRO A 172 -1.22 23.07 5.83
CA PRO A 172 -2.62 23.18 6.23
C PRO A 172 -3.44 21.91 5.91
N THR A 173 -4.59 21.77 6.56
CA THR A 173 -5.61 20.71 6.39
C THR A 173 -6.32 20.77 5.04
N THR A 174 -5.62 20.60 3.92
CA THR A 174 -6.29 20.15 2.70
C THR A 174 -6.33 18.63 2.69
N ALA A 175 -7.35 18.05 2.06
CA ALA A 175 -7.46 16.60 1.83
C ALA A 175 -6.23 16.00 1.10
N ALA A 176 -5.30 16.83 0.61
CA ALA A 176 -4.03 16.45 0.03
C ALA A 176 -2.92 16.14 1.07
N THR A 177 -3.12 16.43 2.35
CA THR A 177 -2.19 16.01 3.43
C THR A 177 -2.53 14.60 3.92
N VAL A 178 -2.37 13.61 3.03
CA VAL A 178 -2.33 12.19 3.38
C VAL A 178 -0.86 11.83 3.62
N GLY A 179 -0.56 11.22 4.77
CA GLY A 179 0.79 10.84 5.15
C GLY A 179 0.78 9.66 6.11
N LEU A 180 1.92 8.99 6.23
CA LEU A 180 2.11 7.93 7.21
C LEU A 180 2.18 8.56 8.60
N LEU A 181 1.29 8.16 9.50
CA LEU A 181 1.38 8.54 10.91
C LEU A 181 2.69 8.02 11.52
N PRO A 182 3.31 8.75 12.47
CA PRO A 182 4.62 8.38 12.99
C PRO A 182 4.63 6.95 13.56
N GLU A 183 3.57 6.52 14.24
CA GLU A 183 3.44 5.16 14.79
C GLU A 183 3.52 4.05 13.73
N LEU A 184 3.11 4.35 12.49
CA LEU A 184 3.25 3.45 11.36
C LEU A 184 4.57 3.65 10.60
N ALA A 185 5.21 4.81 10.72
CA ALA A 185 6.53 5.07 10.13
C ALA A 185 7.65 4.33 10.84
N HIS A 186 7.59 4.20 12.17
CA HIS A 186 8.61 3.48 12.94
C HIS A 186 8.03 2.88 14.24
N PRO A 187 8.39 1.65 14.63
CA PRO A 187 7.84 1.00 15.82
C PRO A 187 8.10 1.79 17.11
N GLN A 188 9.24 2.47 17.21
CA GLN A 188 9.58 3.23 18.43
C GLN A 188 8.70 4.46 18.66
N PHE A 189 8.11 5.02 17.60
CA PHE A 189 7.10 6.06 17.76
C PHE A 189 5.79 5.49 18.30
N ALA A 190 5.43 4.27 17.91
CA ALA A 190 4.24 3.59 18.42
C ALA A 190 4.39 3.20 19.89
N VAL A 191 5.55 2.67 20.29
CA VAL A 191 5.89 2.40 21.70
C VAL A 191 5.87 3.68 22.53
N ALA A 192 6.43 4.77 22.02
CA ALA A 192 6.37 6.08 22.70
C ALA A 192 4.92 6.52 22.95
N VAL A 193 4.01 6.33 21.99
CA VAL A 193 2.57 6.64 22.16
C VAL A 193 1.91 5.77 23.22
N ASP A 194 2.25 4.49 23.32
CA ASP A 194 1.74 3.62 24.38
C ASP A 194 2.19 4.09 25.77
N ILE A 195 3.46 4.48 25.93
CA ILE A 195 3.99 5.02 27.19
C ILE A 195 3.27 6.33 27.57
N LEU A 196 3.04 7.21 26.59
CA LEU A 196 2.34 8.48 26.80
C LEU A 196 0.90 8.30 27.27
N GLY A 197 0.19 7.28 26.76
CA GLY A 197 -1.18 6.94 27.14
C GLY A 197 -1.30 5.96 28.31
N GLY A 198 -0.18 5.38 28.77
CA GLY A 198 -0.15 4.26 29.70
C GLY A 198 -0.44 4.64 31.16
N GLY A 199 -1.03 3.72 31.91
CA GLY A 199 -1.31 3.87 33.34
C GLY A 199 -0.23 3.27 34.26
N GLU A 200 0.86 2.75 33.69
CA GLU A 200 1.89 2.03 34.43
C GLU A 200 2.68 2.94 35.38
N GLU A 201 3.20 2.36 36.46
CA GLU A 201 4.09 3.06 37.39
C GLU A 201 5.42 3.39 36.71
N LEU A 202 5.89 4.62 36.89
CA LEU A 202 7.17 5.10 36.38
C LEU A 202 8.26 4.93 37.43
N ASP A 203 9.50 4.68 36.99
CA ASP A 203 10.62 4.64 37.92
C ASP A 203 10.94 6.01 38.53
N GLN A 204 11.58 5.97 39.70
CA GLN A 204 11.90 7.18 40.46
C GLN A 204 12.80 8.14 39.69
N ALA A 205 13.74 7.64 38.88
CA ALA A 205 14.64 8.51 38.10
C ALA A 205 13.88 9.33 37.05
N THR A 206 12.84 8.76 36.44
CA THR A 206 11.92 9.48 35.55
C THR A 206 11.13 10.55 36.30
N ILE A 207 10.61 10.24 37.48
CA ILE A 207 9.87 11.21 38.30
C ILE A 207 10.78 12.36 38.73
N ASP A 208 11.99 12.06 39.20
CA ASP A 208 12.98 13.05 39.62
C ASP A 208 13.42 13.95 38.46
N ALA A 209 13.63 13.38 37.26
CA ALA A 209 13.96 14.17 36.08
C ALA A 209 12.82 15.11 35.66
N ALA A 210 11.57 14.65 35.75
CA ALA A 210 10.40 15.47 35.47
C ALA A 210 10.25 16.60 36.49
N ASP A 211 10.43 16.31 37.78
CA ASP A 211 10.38 17.30 38.86
C ASP A 211 11.46 18.39 38.69
N ARG A 212 12.69 17.98 38.38
CA ARG A 212 13.79 18.93 38.08
C ARG A 212 13.49 19.79 36.86
N LEU A 213 12.92 19.21 35.80
CA LEU A 213 12.53 19.98 34.62
C LEU A 213 11.40 20.97 34.93
N CYS A 214 10.47 20.61 35.82
CA CYS A 214 9.45 21.51 36.34
C CYS A 214 10.03 22.66 37.18
N CYS A 215 11.01 22.37 38.04
CA CYS A 215 11.75 23.39 38.78
C CYS A 215 12.45 24.38 37.84
N ILE A 216 13.08 23.89 36.76
CA ILE A 216 13.68 24.76 35.74
C ILE A 216 12.59 25.61 35.08
N GLY A 217 11.47 25.02 34.65
CA GLY A 217 10.37 25.75 34.02
C GLY A 217 9.72 26.83 34.89
N ALA A 218 9.89 26.77 36.22
CA ALA A 218 9.40 27.77 37.16
C ALA A 218 10.32 29.01 37.28
N ASP A 219 11.59 28.90 36.88
CA ASP A 219 12.55 30.01 36.92
C ASP A 219 12.37 30.94 35.70
N ILE A 220 12.85 32.18 35.82
CA ILE A 220 12.82 33.18 34.75
C ILE A 220 14.22 33.33 34.19
N PHE A 221 14.34 33.12 32.87
CA PHE A 221 15.63 33.19 32.18
C PHE A 221 15.69 34.40 31.26
N ASP A 222 16.68 35.27 31.50
CA ASP A 222 16.95 36.45 30.67
C ASP A 222 17.73 36.11 29.39
N ASN A 223 18.34 34.91 29.32
CA ASN A 223 19.06 34.45 28.15
C ASN A 223 18.85 32.94 27.90
N GLU A 224 18.91 32.56 26.63
CA GLU A 224 18.71 31.20 26.15
C GLU A 224 19.81 30.25 26.63
N ALA A 225 21.06 30.71 26.68
CA ALA A 225 22.21 29.88 27.04
C ALA A 225 22.07 29.23 28.44
N ARG A 226 21.64 30.00 29.45
CA ARG A 226 21.47 29.47 30.81
C ARG A 226 20.33 28.44 30.87
N LEU A 227 19.20 28.71 30.21
CA LEU A 227 18.10 27.73 30.15
C LEU A 227 18.55 26.45 29.46
N THR A 228 19.27 26.58 28.33
CA THR A 228 19.84 25.44 27.59
C THR A 228 20.80 24.61 28.45
N ASP A 229 21.67 25.26 29.21
CA ASP A 229 22.64 24.57 30.08
C ASP A 229 21.95 23.78 31.21
N GLU A 230 20.92 24.35 31.85
CA GLU A 230 20.15 23.68 32.91
C GLU A 230 19.34 22.50 32.37
N VAL A 231 18.63 22.69 31.25
CA VAL A 231 17.87 21.63 30.57
C VAL A 231 18.80 20.50 30.13
N ARG A 232 19.95 20.83 29.51
CA ARG A 232 20.95 19.84 29.11
C ARG A 232 21.47 19.06 30.31
N GLY A 233 21.76 19.73 31.43
CA GLY A 233 22.26 19.06 32.65
C GLY A 233 21.29 18.02 33.21
N VAL A 234 19.97 18.25 33.13
CA VAL A 234 18.98 17.21 33.48
C VAL A 234 19.02 16.07 32.49
N LEU A 235 18.91 16.37 31.19
CA LEU A 235 18.73 15.35 30.16
C LEU A 235 19.98 14.50 29.91
N GLU A 236 21.18 15.07 30.00
CA GLU A 236 22.44 14.35 29.74
C GLU A 236 22.65 13.22 30.75
N SER A 237 22.36 13.48 32.03
CA SER A 237 22.40 12.44 33.08
C SER A 237 21.25 11.42 32.95
N TYR A 238 20.05 11.87 32.57
CA TYR A 238 18.87 11.01 32.51
C TYR A 238 18.85 10.09 31.28
N LEU A 239 19.43 10.53 30.16
CA LEU A 239 19.44 9.82 28.88
C LEU A 239 20.75 9.04 28.63
N GLU A 240 21.66 8.98 29.60
CA GLU A 240 22.95 8.29 29.47
C GLU A 240 22.77 6.85 28.94
N ASP A 241 23.53 6.50 27.90
CA ASP A 241 23.54 5.20 27.25
C ASP A 241 24.90 5.00 26.55
N ASP A 242 25.40 3.77 26.50
CA ASP A 242 26.69 3.44 25.88
C ASP A 242 26.65 3.43 24.34
N ARG A 243 25.49 3.67 23.74
CA ARG A 243 25.26 3.70 22.28
C ARG A 243 24.71 5.04 21.79
N ALA A 244 24.35 5.97 22.69
CA ALA A 244 23.82 7.29 22.34
C ALA A 244 24.67 8.40 22.99
N PHE A 245 25.33 9.20 22.16
CA PHE A 245 26.32 10.18 22.59
C PHE A 245 25.93 11.61 22.21
N PRO A 246 26.23 12.61 23.07
CA PRO A 246 26.14 14.02 22.72
C PRO A 246 26.99 14.34 21.49
N ILE A 247 26.39 14.91 20.45
CA ILE A 247 27.09 15.31 19.22
C ILE A 247 27.79 16.64 19.48
N THR A 248 29.13 16.62 19.47
CA THR A 248 29.97 17.80 19.72
C THR A 248 30.56 18.37 18.43
N SER A 249 30.72 17.56 17.38
CA SER A 249 31.19 18.01 16.07
C SER A 249 30.67 17.15 14.92
N GLY A 250 30.67 17.72 13.71
CA GLY A 250 30.25 16.99 12.50
C GLY A 250 28.74 16.82 12.32
N PHE A 251 27.91 17.64 12.98
CA PHE A 251 26.45 17.63 12.81
C PHE A 251 26.05 17.95 11.35
N ALA A 252 26.37 19.17 10.90
CA ALA A 252 26.17 19.64 9.54
C ALA A 252 27.23 20.68 9.13
N VAL A 253 27.27 21.03 7.85
CA VAL A 253 28.13 22.09 7.31
C VAL A 253 27.69 23.49 7.78
N ASN A 254 28.58 24.48 7.63
CA ASN A 254 28.32 25.90 7.95
C ASN A 254 27.90 26.17 9.40
N ASN A 255 28.39 25.35 10.34
CA ASN A 255 28.13 25.49 11.78
C ASN A 255 26.63 25.44 12.15
N VAL A 256 25.81 24.80 11.31
CA VAL A 256 24.41 24.51 11.64
C VAL A 256 24.36 23.36 12.65
N LYS A 257 23.81 23.62 13.83
CA LYS A 257 23.58 22.63 14.89
C LYS A 257 22.43 23.09 15.81
N PRO A 258 21.68 22.17 16.41
CA PRO A 258 20.69 22.49 17.43
C PRO A 258 21.37 22.86 18.76
N ASP A 259 20.57 23.26 19.74
CA ASP A 259 21.04 23.54 21.10
C ASP A 259 21.69 22.31 21.75
N TRP A 260 21.07 21.15 21.54
CA TRP A 260 21.63 19.86 21.93
C TRP A 260 21.10 18.71 21.06
N SER A 261 21.85 17.62 20.96
CA SER A 261 21.47 16.45 20.15
C SER A 261 22.23 15.19 20.56
N LEU A 262 21.62 14.03 20.31
CA LEU A 262 22.22 12.71 20.51
C LEU A 262 22.29 11.94 19.19
N GLY A 263 23.42 11.28 18.96
CA GLY A 263 23.65 10.38 17.83
C GLY A 263 24.50 9.18 18.24
N ASP A 264 24.96 8.41 17.26
CA ASP A 264 25.76 7.20 17.49
C ASP A 264 27.25 7.47 17.81
N ALA A 265 27.70 8.72 17.67
CA ALA A 265 29.05 9.14 18.05
C ALA A 265 29.11 10.65 18.35
N SER A 266 30.01 11.05 19.25
CA SER A 266 30.19 12.48 19.57
C SER A 266 30.82 13.29 18.44
N GLN A 267 31.69 12.68 17.64
CA GLN A 267 32.38 13.33 16.53
C GLN A 267 32.03 12.62 15.23
N SER A 268 31.58 13.38 14.24
CA SER A 268 31.20 12.85 12.92
C SER A 268 30.19 11.68 12.99
N PRO A 269 29.04 11.86 13.68
CA PRO A 269 28.00 10.83 13.81
C PRO A 269 27.50 10.35 12.45
N SER A 270 27.13 9.07 12.37
CA SER A 270 26.50 8.47 11.20
C SER A 270 24.96 8.46 11.29
N ASN A 271 24.41 8.57 12.51
CA ASN A 271 22.98 8.57 12.79
C ASN A 271 22.57 9.64 13.82
N LEU A 272 21.28 9.98 13.87
CA LEU A 272 20.70 11.00 14.74
C LEU A 272 19.47 10.43 15.46
N PHE A 273 19.45 10.52 16.79
CA PHE A 273 18.38 9.96 17.63
C PHE A 273 17.52 11.04 18.30
N LEU A 274 18.14 12.16 18.69
CA LEU A 274 17.48 13.25 19.39
C LEU A 274 17.97 14.62 18.91
N VAL A 275 17.01 15.54 18.73
CA VAL A 275 17.24 16.98 18.64
C VAL A 275 16.55 17.65 19.83
N VAL A 276 17.24 18.57 20.49
CA VAL A 276 16.64 19.41 21.53
C VAL A 276 16.77 20.87 21.11
N GLU A 277 15.64 21.57 21.13
CA GLU A 277 15.55 22.99 20.83
C GLU A 277 14.97 23.72 22.05
N VAL A 278 15.68 24.73 22.52
CA VAL A 278 15.36 25.45 23.75
C VAL A 278 15.13 26.92 23.43
N LYS A 279 14.02 27.48 23.94
CA LYS A 279 13.70 28.90 23.80
C LYS A 279 13.29 29.49 25.14
N PRO A 280 13.68 30.72 25.48
CA PRO A 280 13.31 31.36 26.75
C PRO A 280 11.80 31.51 26.96
N GLY A 281 10.99 31.56 25.89
CA GLY A 281 9.55 31.67 25.99
C GLY A 281 8.83 31.73 24.64
N LEU A 282 7.49 31.73 24.71
CA LEU A 282 6.62 31.88 23.54
C LEU A 282 6.75 33.30 22.95
N GLY A 283 6.95 33.39 21.63
CA GLY A 283 7.07 34.68 20.92
C GLY A 283 8.50 35.08 20.51
N GLY A 284 9.50 34.22 20.74
CA GLY A 284 10.83 34.36 20.15
C GLY A 284 10.83 34.27 18.61
N THR A 285 12.00 34.50 18.00
CA THR A 285 12.13 34.40 16.54
C THR A 285 12.11 32.93 16.08
N GLY A 286 11.31 32.63 15.06
CA GLY A 286 11.22 31.28 14.47
C GLY A 286 10.34 30.30 15.24
N ASP A 287 9.84 29.29 14.54
CA ASP A 287 9.02 28.20 15.10
C ASP A 287 9.94 27.02 15.48
N SER A 288 10.03 26.69 16.77
CA SER A 288 10.96 25.66 17.30
C SER A 288 10.70 24.28 16.69
N HIS A 289 9.44 23.93 16.49
CA HIS A 289 9.04 22.65 15.90
C HIS A 289 9.53 22.53 14.46
N TYR A 290 9.32 23.58 13.67
CA TYR A 290 9.81 23.64 12.31
C TYR A 290 11.34 23.66 12.25
N GLN A 291 12.00 24.43 13.12
CA GLN A 291 13.46 24.47 13.21
C GLN A 291 14.04 23.09 13.57
N GLY A 292 13.43 22.37 14.51
CA GLY A 292 13.76 20.99 14.85
C GLY A 292 13.75 20.06 13.64
N ALA A 293 12.69 20.13 12.83
CA ALA A 293 12.61 19.38 11.57
C ALA A 293 13.72 19.78 10.57
N LEU A 294 14.07 21.07 10.49
CA LEU A 294 15.17 21.52 9.63
C LEU A 294 16.53 21.02 10.11
N TYR A 295 16.78 20.88 11.41
CA TYR A 295 18.04 20.28 11.89
C TYR A 295 18.19 18.83 11.44
N GLN A 296 17.13 18.01 11.51
CA GLN A 296 17.15 16.66 10.94
C GLN A 296 17.45 16.72 9.42
N MET A 297 16.86 17.69 8.72
CA MET A 297 17.12 17.88 7.29
C MET A 297 18.60 18.18 7.00
N HIS A 298 19.20 19.10 7.73
CA HIS A 298 20.61 19.47 7.61
C HIS A 298 21.56 18.33 7.98
N PHE A 299 21.19 17.49 8.95
CA PHE A 299 21.97 16.31 9.31
C PHE A 299 22.01 15.30 8.15
N TRP A 300 20.84 14.96 7.58
CA TRP A 300 20.74 13.91 6.57
C TRP A 300 21.13 14.33 5.16
N ARG A 301 21.06 15.62 4.82
CA ARG A 301 21.49 16.09 3.49
C ARG A 301 22.96 15.80 3.19
N GLU A 302 23.80 15.74 4.22
CA GLU A 302 25.22 15.39 4.12
C GLU A 302 25.43 13.86 4.07
N ARG A 303 24.38 13.08 4.30
CA ARG A 303 24.39 11.62 4.51
C ARG A 303 23.42 10.86 3.60
N LEU A 304 22.94 11.50 2.51
CA LEU A 304 21.97 10.92 1.57
C LEU A 304 22.44 9.61 0.91
N ASN A 305 23.76 9.39 0.85
CA ASN A 305 24.37 8.20 0.27
C ASN A 305 24.65 7.09 1.30
N SER A 306 24.40 7.34 2.59
CA SER A 306 24.62 6.35 3.64
C SER A 306 23.62 5.19 3.53
N ALA A 307 24.05 4.00 3.95
CA ALA A 307 23.16 2.84 4.03
C ALA A 307 21.99 3.07 4.99
N ILE A 308 22.22 3.85 6.06
CA ILE A 308 21.18 4.18 7.05
C ILE A 308 20.09 5.01 6.38
N PHE A 309 20.47 6.07 5.67
CA PHE A 309 19.50 6.89 4.94
C PHE A 309 18.72 6.07 3.93
N ARG A 310 19.40 5.23 3.15
CA ARG A 310 18.77 4.47 2.06
C ARG A 310 17.80 3.38 2.53
N ASN A 311 18.01 2.83 3.73
CA ASN A 311 17.29 1.65 4.23
C ASN A 311 16.36 1.94 5.41
N THR A 312 16.31 3.18 5.89
CA THR A 312 15.45 3.57 7.02
C THR A 312 14.73 4.87 6.73
N CYS A 313 13.66 5.15 7.49
CA CYS A 313 13.00 6.44 7.50
C CYS A 313 13.73 7.47 8.40
N CYS A 314 14.98 7.22 8.78
CA CYS A 314 15.80 8.14 9.58
C CYS A 314 15.10 8.69 10.85
N PRO A 315 14.52 7.81 11.71
CA PRO A 315 13.71 8.24 12.84
C PRO A 315 14.54 8.99 13.90
N ALA A 316 14.01 10.10 14.40
CA ALA A 316 14.54 10.83 15.55
C ALA A 316 13.40 11.44 16.37
N PHE A 317 13.69 11.80 17.62
CA PHE A 317 12.79 12.61 18.44
C PHE A 317 13.22 14.07 18.45
N LEU A 318 12.24 14.96 18.61
CA LEU A 318 12.47 16.37 18.96
C LEU A 318 11.87 16.63 20.33
N LEU A 319 12.69 17.12 21.25
CA LEU A 319 12.24 17.72 22.48
C LEU A 319 12.35 19.25 22.36
N GLU A 320 11.22 19.93 22.42
CA GLU A 320 11.16 21.37 22.48
C GLU A 320 10.94 21.80 23.92
N VAL A 321 11.74 22.74 24.42
CA VAL A 321 11.52 23.41 25.71
C VAL A 321 11.36 24.90 25.44
N VAL A 322 10.17 25.45 25.66
CA VAL A 322 9.84 26.84 25.32
C VAL A 322 9.31 27.53 26.58
N GLY A 323 10.23 28.16 27.32
CA GLY A 323 9.98 28.72 28.65
C GLY A 323 9.40 27.66 29.58
N PRO A 324 8.21 27.88 30.18
CA PRO A 324 7.58 26.95 31.12
C PRO A 324 6.84 25.79 30.44
N GLN A 325 7.17 25.47 29.18
CA GLN A 325 6.47 24.45 28.40
C GLN A 325 7.44 23.48 27.74
N ALA A 326 7.03 22.22 27.59
CA ALA A 326 7.79 21.23 26.82
C ALA A 326 6.90 20.42 25.87
N ARG A 327 7.45 19.99 24.74
CA ARG A 327 6.75 19.11 23.79
C ARG A 327 7.70 18.06 23.20
N LEU A 328 7.22 16.84 23.12
CA LEU A 328 7.86 15.75 22.40
C LEU A 328 7.22 15.56 21.02
N SER A 329 8.04 15.49 19.99
CA SER A 329 7.62 15.24 18.60
C SER A 329 8.43 14.10 17.99
N ALA A 330 7.80 13.33 17.09
CA ALA A 330 8.46 12.36 16.23
C ALA A 330 8.89 13.05 14.93
N ILE A 331 10.12 12.80 14.47
CA ILE A 331 10.62 13.27 13.17
C ILE A 331 11.16 12.10 12.35
N ALA A 332 10.75 12.01 11.08
CA ALA A 332 11.23 10.99 10.15
C ALA A 332 11.39 11.57 8.74
N TRP A 333 12.29 10.96 7.97
CA TRP A 333 12.44 11.18 6.54
C TRP A 333 11.63 10.15 5.76
N LEU A 334 10.48 10.56 5.22
CA LEU A 334 9.63 9.74 4.34
C LEU A 334 9.93 10.12 2.87
N ASP A 335 8.93 10.54 2.10
CA ASP A 335 9.17 11.29 0.86
C ASP A 335 9.88 12.62 1.14
N ARG A 336 9.61 13.18 2.33
CA ARG A 336 10.11 14.45 2.83
C ARG A 336 10.28 14.36 4.35
N VAL A 337 11.04 15.28 4.94
CA VAL A 337 11.07 15.40 6.41
C VAL A 337 9.65 15.66 6.92
N THR A 338 9.19 14.75 7.77
CA THR A 338 7.86 14.71 8.37
C THR A 338 8.03 14.83 9.87
N ILE A 339 7.27 15.73 10.47
CA ILE A 339 7.28 15.97 11.91
C ILE A 339 5.86 15.94 12.45
N PHE A 340 5.65 15.24 13.57
CA PHE A 340 4.35 15.14 14.23
C PHE A 340 4.50 15.27 15.75
N PRO A 341 3.71 16.16 16.40
CA PRO A 341 3.75 16.30 17.85
C PRO A 341 3.08 15.10 18.53
N LEU A 342 3.84 14.38 19.35
CA LEU A 342 3.33 13.24 20.13
C LEU A 342 2.61 13.71 21.41
N THR A 343 3.01 14.87 21.93
CA THR A 343 2.36 15.54 23.06
C THR A 343 1.89 16.94 22.66
N PRO A 344 0.89 17.52 23.36
CA PRO A 344 0.73 18.97 23.36
C PRO A 344 1.95 19.64 24.03
N LEU A 345 1.97 20.98 24.05
CA LEU A 345 2.88 21.72 24.92
C LEU A 345 2.45 21.48 26.38
N LEU A 346 3.16 20.60 27.06
CA LEU A 346 2.97 20.24 28.46
C LEU A 346 3.43 21.38 29.35
N ASN A 347 2.72 21.58 30.46
CA ASN A 347 3.03 22.60 31.45
C ASN A 347 4.16 22.11 32.37
N LEU A 348 5.24 22.88 32.48
CA LEU A 348 6.35 22.63 33.41
C LEU A 348 6.16 23.35 34.75
N LEU A 349 5.18 24.25 34.90
CA LEU A 349 5.01 24.97 36.16
C LEU A 349 4.53 24.03 37.28
N PRO A 350 5.20 24.01 38.43
CA PRO A 350 4.71 23.31 39.61
C PRO A 350 3.46 24.03 40.12
N ALA A 351 2.31 23.34 40.14
CA ALA A 351 1.05 23.88 40.66
C ALA A 351 0.51 22.99 41.77
N HIS A 352 0.83 23.32 43.03
CA HIS A 352 0.25 22.61 44.18
C HIS A 352 -1.22 23.03 44.38
N PRO A 353 -2.18 22.10 44.62
CA PRO A 353 -2.04 20.64 44.84
C PRO A 353 -2.20 19.77 43.58
N ALA A 354 -2.26 20.35 42.39
CA ALA A 354 -2.44 19.65 41.12
C ALA A 354 -1.15 19.00 40.57
N THR A 355 -0.07 18.96 41.36
CA THR A 355 1.29 18.58 40.95
C THR A 355 1.29 17.26 40.19
N ASP A 356 0.65 16.21 40.70
CA ASP A 356 0.65 14.89 40.04
C ASP A 356 -0.04 14.91 38.66
N SER A 357 -1.15 15.64 38.53
CA SER A 357 -1.89 15.71 37.26
C SER A 357 -1.15 16.46 36.15
N LEU A 358 -0.20 17.32 36.51
CA LEU A 358 0.65 18.07 35.58
C LEU A 358 2.03 17.42 35.39
N LEU A 359 2.60 16.85 36.46
CA LEU A 359 3.90 16.20 36.49
C LEU A 359 3.86 14.86 35.74
N MET A 360 2.81 14.05 35.94
CA MET A 360 2.76 12.72 35.33
C MET A 360 2.78 12.74 33.78
N PRO A 361 2.10 13.66 33.09
CA PRO A 361 2.29 13.86 31.65
C PRO A 361 3.75 14.17 31.25
N VAL A 362 4.46 15.00 32.01
CA VAL A 362 5.87 15.34 31.77
C VAL A 362 6.77 14.13 32.01
N ALA A 363 6.54 13.40 33.10
CA ALA A 363 7.26 12.16 33.43
C ALA A 363 7.06 11.10 32.34
N ARG A 364 5.83 10.89 31.85
CA ARG A 364 5.54 9.98 30.73
C ARG A 364 6.21 10.42 29.44
N MET A 365 6.25 11.72 29.16
CA MET A 365 6.99 12.27 28.02
C MET A 365 8.48 11.94 28.11
N LEU A 366 9.10 12.11 29.28
CA LEU A 366 10.51 11.76 29.51
C LEU A 366 10.77 10.25 29.46
N ALA A 367 9.83 9.41 29.94
CA ALA A 367 9.92 7.96 29.81
C ALA A 367 9.85 7.52 28.34
N ALA A 368 8.92 8.09 27.58
CA ALA A 368 8.76 7.84 26.15
C ALA A 368 10.00 8.28 25.36
N LEU A 369 10.57 9.45 25.72
CA LEU A 369 11.81 9.95 25.12
C LEU A 369 13.01 9.02 25.43
N ARG A 370 13.23 8.66 26.70
CA ARG A 370 14.35 7.79 27.11
C ARG A 370 14.29 6.45 26.41
N THR A 371 13.14 5.78 26.50
CA THR A 371 12.90 4.50 25.83
C THR A 371 13.11 4.61 24.33
N GLY A 372 12.52 5.64 23.70
CA GLY A 372 12.65 5.88 22.28
C GLY A 372 14.09 6.07 21.82
N VAL A 373 14.88 6.90 22.51
CA VAL A 373 16.29 7.15 22.16
C VAL A 373 17.14 5.89 22.33
N HIS A 374 17.00 5.19 23.45
CA HIS A 374 17.76 3.97 23.73
C HIS A 374 17.47 2.86 22.72
N GLU A 375 16.21 2.67 22.37
CA GLU A 375 15.79 1.68 21.39
C GLU A 375 16.21 2.02 19.96
N LEU A 376 16.21 3.32 19.58
CA LEU A 376 16.75 3.76 18.30
C LEU A 376 18.27 3.50 18.21
N ALA A 377 19.01 3.76 19.30
CA ALA A 377 20.44 3.49 19.38
C ALA A 377 20.74 1.99 19.29
N ALA A 378 19.99 1.16 20.03
CA ALA A 378 20.11 -0.30 19.99
C ALA A 378 19.82 -0.88 18.60
N ALA A 379 18.77 -0.40 17.93
CA ALA A 379 18.42 -0.83 16.58
C ALA A 379 19.51 -0.49 15.56
N HIS A 380 20.10 0.71 15.68
CA HIS A 380 21.23 1.14 14.85
C HIS A 380 22.47 0.25 15.05
N GLU A 381 22.86 -0.01 16.31
CA GLU A 381 24.01 -0.86 16.62
C GLU A 381 23.83 -2.28 16.05
N LYS A 382 22.64 -2.87 16.19
CA LYS A 382 22.32 -4.19 15.64
C LYS A 382 22.43 -4.21 14.12
N ALA A 383 21.88 -3.20 13.44
CA ALA A 383 21.97 -3.07 11.99
C ALA A 383 23.42 -2.86 11.52
N HIS A 384 24.19 -2.04 12.24
CA HIS A 384 25.59 -1.78 11.95
C HIS A 384 26.44 -3.05 12.13
N SER A 385 26.24 -3.79 13.23
CA SER A 385 26.93 -5.04 13.52
C SER A 385 26.63 -6.12 12.47
N ALA A 386 25.37 -6.25 12.04
CA ALA A 386 24.99 -7.17 10.97
C ALA A 386 25.62 -6.80 9.63
N ALA A 387 25.65 -5.50 9.29
CA ALA A 387 26.31 -5.02 8.08
C ALA A 387 27.83 -5.31 8.10
N VAL A 388 28.50 -5.03 9.22
CA VAL A 388 29.94 -5.33 9.40
C VAL A 388 30.24 -6.83 9.32
N ALA A 389 29.36 -7.67 9.89
CA ALA A 389 29.49 -9.13 9.80
C ALA A 389 29.36 -9.63 8.34
N SER A 390 28.45 -9.04 7.56
CA SER A 390 28.25 -9.36 6.13
C SER A 390 29.38 -8.84 5.23
N ALA A 391 30.06 -7.76 5.64
CA ALA A 391 31.09 -7.08 4.87
C ALA A 391 32.51 -7.64 5.08
N LYS A 392 32.71 -8.64 5.97
CA LYS A 392 34.03 -9.28 6.14
C LYS A 392 34.50 -9.91 4.81
N PRO A 393 35.57 -9.37 4.18
CA PRO A 393 36.10 -9.95 2.96
C PRO A 393 36.81 -11.27 3.27
N LYS A 394 36.70 -12.26 2.38
CA LYS A 394 37.66 -13.37 2.31
C LYS A 394 39.06 -12.78 2.21
N ALA A 395 39.94 -13.19 3.10
CA ALA A 395 41.29 -12.65 3.26
C ALA A 395 42.06 -12.65 1.92
N GLY A 396 42.56 -11.49 1.54
CA GLY A 396 43.55 -11.36 0.47
C GLY A 396 43.37 -10.09 -0.34
N THR A 397 44.12 -9.03 0.00
CA THR A 397 45.16 -8.43 -0.86
C THR A 397 45.52 -7.06 -0.28
N LYS A 398 46.79 -6.91 0.15
CA LYS A 398 47.37 -5.67 0.68
C LYS A 398 47.44 -4.62 -0.43
N ARG A 399 47.03 -3.38 -0.16
CA ARG A 399 47.43 -2.20 -0.94
C ARG A 399 48.07 -1.13 -0.06
N LYS A 400 49.15 -0.58 -0.62
CA LYS A 400 50.18 0.28 -0.01
C LYS A 400 49.67 1.69 0.26
N ALA A 401 50.19 2.28 1.33
CA ALA A 401 50.06 3.67 1.71
C ALA A 401 50.70 4.62 0.68
N ALA A 402 50.04 5.76 0.45
CA ALA A 402 50.58 6.90 -0.28
C ALA A 402 50.47 8.18 0.57
N THR A 403 51.45 9.04 0.37
CA THR A 403 52.03 10.11 1.19
C THR A 403 51.26 11.43 1.23
N LYS A 404 51.40 12.14 2.37
CA LYS A 404 51.10 13.57 2.59
C LYS A 404 51.87 14.50 1.64
N PRO A 405 51.36 15.73 1.44
CA PRO A 405 52.23 16.90 1.38
C PRO A 405 51.83 18.00 2.36
N GLU A 406 52.82 18.83 2.69
CA GLU A 406 52.84 19.88 3.70
C GLU A 406 53.01 21.26 3.04
N ALA A 407 52.62 22.30 3.77
CA ALA A 407 53.02 23.72 3.71
C ALA A 407 52.42 24.68 2.64
N ALA A 408 51.81 25.78 3.12
CA ALA A 408 52.36 27.14 2.97
C ALA A 408 51.53 28.19 3.74
N ALA A 409 52.21 28.92 4.63
CA ALA A 409 51.69 30.08 5.36
C ALA A 409 52.03 31.39 4.63
N LYS A 410 51.14 32.40 4.69
CA LYS A 410 51.51 33.82 4.52
C LYS A 410 50.70 34.74 5.46
N ARG A 411 51.45 35.61 6.16
CA ARG A 411 51.02 36.73 7.02
C ARG A 411 50.67 37.97 6.21
N ALA A 412 49.73 38.78 6.71
CA ALA A 412 49.72 40.27 6.76
C ALA A 412 48.40 40.71 7.43
N ALA A 413 48.19 41.84 8.09
CA ALA A 413 48.96 42.85 8.83
C ALA A 413 47.85 43.73 9.47
N VAL A 414 48.09 44.30 10.66
CA VAL A 414 47.09 44.99 11.50
C VAL A 414 47.21 46.52 11.40
N ALA A 415 46.05 47.19 11.60
CA ALA A 415 45.79 48.58 12.04
C ALA A 415 45.49 49.66 10.97
N PRO A 416 44.79 50.78 11.32
CA PRO A 416 43.88 51.05 12.46
C PRO A 416 42.50 51.63 12.05
N ALA A 417 41.65 51.80 13.06
CA ALA A 417 40.29 52.32 13.01
C ALA A 417 40.18 53.84 12.76
N VAL A 418 39.17 54.25 11.99
CA VAL A 418 38.64 55.61 11.94
C VAL A 418 37.11 55.53 12.01
N LYS A 419 36.52 56.30 12.93
CA LYS A 419 35.06 56.46 13.11
C LYS A 419 34.51 57.50 12.12
N PRO A 420 33.28 57.34 11.60
CA PRO A 420 32.50 58.48 11.13
C PRO A 420 31.29 58.74 12.03
N THR A 421 30.94 60.02 12.07
CA THR A 421 29.91 60.68 12.86
C THR A 421 28.54 60.66 12.20
N THR A 422 27.54 60.99 13.01
CA THR A 422 26.12 61.25 12.70
C THR A 422 25.90 62.20 11.51
N ALA A 423 25.71 61.65 10.30
CA ALA A 423 25.01 62.30 9.17
C ALA A 423 24.68 61.40 7.95
N GLU A 424 24.75 60.05 8.02
CA GLU A 424 24.49 59.18 6.84
C GLU A 424 23.48 58.05 7.10
N VAL A 425 22.26 58.42 7.49
CA VAL A 425 21.15 57.45 7.72
C VAL A 425 20.15 57.41 6.53
N VAL A 426 20.36 58.16 5.45
CA VAL A 426 19.38 58.22 4.33
C VAL A 426 19.91 57.71 2.97
N ALA A 427 21.20 57.39 2.83
CA ALA A 427 21.76 56.90 1.55
C ALA A 427 21.93 55.36 1.43
N VAL A 428 21.63 54.58 2.49
CA VAL A 428 21.91 53.12 2.54
C VAL A 428 20.77 52.26 1.94
N ALA A 429 19.59 52.85 1.65
CA ALA A 429 18.44 52.10 1.12
C ALA A 429 18.50 51.83 -0.39
N ALA A 430 19.20 52.66 -1.18
CA ALA A 430 19.28 52.49 -2.63
C ALA A 430 20.43 51.57 -3.10
N SER A 431 21.47 51.38 -2.27
CA SER A 431 22.64 50.54 -2.62
C SER A 431 22.41 49.03 -2.36
N ARG A 432 21.53 48.66 -1.42
CA ARG A 432 21.24 47.24 -1.10
C ARG A 432 20.38 46.52 -2.14
N ALA A 433 19.60 47.25 -2.93
CA ALA A 433 18.81 46.67 -4.03
C ALA A 433 19.68 46.27 -5.24
N ALA A 434 20.73 47.06 -5.54
CA ALA A 434 21.68 46.75 -6.60
C ALA A 434 22.62 45.58 -6.22
N ALA A 435 23.02 45.48 -4.95
CA ALA A 435 23.85 44.38 -4.45
C ALA A 435 23.10 43.02 -4.43
N ALA A 436 21.79 43.03 -4.17
CA ALA A 436 20.96 41.81 -4.20
C ALA A 436 20.72 41.29 -5.64
N ALA A 437 20.60 42.19 -6.62
CA ALA A 437 20.50 41.81 -8.03
C ALA A 437 21.82 41.28 -8.61
N ALA A 438 22.96 41.83 -8.17
CA ALA A 438 24.29 41.34 -8.56
C ALA A 438 24.62 39.96 -7.96
N ALA A 439 24.16 39.68 -6.73
CA ALA A 439 24.29 38.35 -6.10
C ALA A 439 23.44 37.27 -6.78
N ALA A 440 22.27 37.63 -7.33
CA ALA A 440 21.42 36.72 -8.10
C ALA A 440 21.99 36.41 -9.49
N ALA A 441 22.69 37.36 -10.13
CA ALA A 441 23.36 37.14 -11.41
C ALA A 441 24.66 36.30 -11.29
N ALA A 442 25.39 36.41 -10.16
CA ALA A 442 26.57 35.59 -9.89
C ALA A 442 26.26 34.11 -9.60
N ALA A 443 25.02 33.78 -9.21
CA ALA A 443 24.56 32.40 -9.01
C ALA A 443 24.30 31.63 -10.33
N ALA A 444 24.32 32.30 -11.49
CA ALA A 444 24.00 31.72 -12.80
C ALA A 444 25.22 31.20 -13.59
N ALA A 445 26.44 31.24 -13.04
CA ALA A 445 27.64 30.74 -13.70
C ALA A 445 28.50 29.91 -12.72
N ALA A 446 28.06 28.68 -12.42
CA ALA A 446 28.89 27.74 -11.68
C ALA A 446 30.09 27.30 -12.55
N PRO A 447 31.32 27.26 -12.01
CA PRO A 447 32.48 26.80 -12.77
C PRO A 447 32.34 25.30 -13.07
N ALA A 448 32.84 24.89 -14.25
CA ALA A 448 32.80 23.53 -14.79
C ALA A 448 33.14 22.37 -13.81
N PRO A 449 33.98 22.52 -12.75
CA PRO A 449 34.22 21.45 -11.79
C PRO A 449 33.00 21.06 -10.94
N VAL A 450 32.02 21.96 -10.76
CA VAL A 450 30.79 21.68 -9.97
C VAL A 450 29.82 20.81 -10.77
N GLN A 451 29.77 20.97 -12.09
CA GLN A 451 28.94 20.13 -12.97
C GLN A 451 29.50 18.71 -13.12
N ALA A 452 30.83 18.54 -13.09
CA ALA A 452 31.47 17.23 -13.08
C ALA A 452 31.25 16.46 -11.76
N ALA A 453 31.20 17.15 -10.61
CA ALA A 453 30.86 16.54 -9.31
C ALA A 453 29.36 16.18 -9.18
N LEU A 454 28.49 16.86 -9.93
CA LEU A 454 27.07 16.52 -10.05
C LEU A 454 26.81 15.25 -10.89
N ALA A 455 27.72 14.90 -11.80
CA ALA A 455 27.59 13.75 -12.69
C ALA A 455 27.94 12.40 -12.01
N ASP A 456 28.67 12.42 -10.90
CA ASP A 456 29.10 11.21 -10.16
C ASP A 456 28.21 10.88 -8.93
N LEU A 457 27.03 11.52 -8.86
CA LEU A 457 26.06 11.29 -7.80
C LEU A 457 25.26 10.02 -8.08
N GLN A 458 25.59 8.91 -7.42
CA GLN A 458 24.64 7.81 -7.25
C GLN A 458 23.42 8.32 -6.47
N GLN A 459 22.38 8.75 -7.20
CA GLN A 459 21.12 9.21 -6.63
C GLN A 459 20.41 8.07 -5.88
N PRO A 460 19.62 8.35 -4.83
CA PRO A 460 18.83 7.33 -4.14
C PRO A 460 17.94 6.57 -5.13
N SER A 461 17.87 5.24 -5.00
CA SER A 461 17.09 4.43 -5.92
C SER A 461 15.58 4.60 -5.68
N ARG A 462 14.76 4.38 -6.72
CA ARG A 462 13.29 4.30 -6.62
C ARG A 462 12.84 3.38 -5.49
N ALA A 463 13.56 2.28 -5.25
CA ALA A 463 13.29 1.34 -4.16
C ALA A 463 13.44 1.98 -2.76
N SER A 464 14.44 2.84 -2.57
CA SER A 464 14.66 3.53 -1.29
C SER A 464 13.54 4.53 -0.99
N ALA A 465 13.15 5.33 -1.99
CA ALA A 465 12.07 6.30 -1.87
C ALA A 465 10.71 5.63 -1.57
N VAL A 466 10.46 4.44 -2.13
CA VAL A 466 9.24 3.65 -1.86
C VAL A 466 9.29 3.05 -0.45
N LEU A 467 10.43 2.43 -0.06
CA LEU A 467 10.58 1.78 1.24
C LEU A 467 10.29 2.75 2.40
N GLN A 468 10.80 3.97 2.33
CA GLN A 468 10.63 5.00 3.37
C GLN A 468 9.17 5.42 3.57
N GLN A 469 8.28 5.16 2.61
CA GLN A 469 6.87 5.56 2.68
C GLN A 469 5.93 4.42 3.10
N LEU A 470 6.46 3.20 3.27
CA LEU A 470 5.67 2.04 3.67
C LEU A 470 5.57 1.94 5.20
N PRO A 471 4.42 1.47 5.73
CA PRO A 471 4.29 1.16 7.16
C PRO A 471 5.34 0.12 7.59
N TRP A 472 5.99 0.36 8.74
CA TRP A 472 7.05 -0.52 9.24
C TRP A 472 6.65 -2.00 9.35
N PRO A 473 5.40 -2.41 9.69
CA PRO A 473 5.04 -3.82 9.75
C PRO A 473 5.12 -4.49 8.38
N ILE A 474 4.89 -3.74 7.29
CA ILE A 474 4.98 -4.24 5.92
C ILE A 474 6.42 -4.14 5.42
N ALA A 475 7.12 -3.03 5.71
CA ALA A 475 8.46 -2.75 5.21
C ALA A 475 9.56 -3.64 5.80
N THR A 476 9.41 -4.10 7.05
CA THR A 476 10.50 -4.75 7.80
C THR A 476 10.33 -6.26 7.99
N ARG A 477 9.12 -6.81 7.81
CA ARG A 477 8.85 -8.22 8.08
C ARG A 477 9.12 -9.07 6.83
N SER A 478 9.90 -10.15 7.00
CA SER A 478 10.24 -11.10 5.93
C SER A 478 9.04 -11.81 5.30
N ARG A 479 7.88 -11.79 5.95
CA ARG A 479 6.61 -12.33 5.44
C ARG A 479 6.14 -11.64 4.16
N TYR A 480 6.45 -10.37 3.98
CA TYR A 480 5.90 -9.56 2.88
C TYR A 480 6.94 -9.35 1.80
N MET A 481 6.56 -9.61 0.55
CA MET A 481 7.38 -9.21 -0.59
C MET A 481 7.20 -7.70 -0.83
N VAL A 482 8.08 -6.88 -0.24
CA VAL A 482 8.00 -5.41 -0.26
C VAL A 482 7.84 -4.84 -1.67
N SER A 483 8.50 -5.43 -2.68
CA SER A 483 8.40 -5.01 -4.08
C SER A 483 7.03 -5.24 -4.73
N SER A 484 6.12 -5.95 -4.06
CA SER A 484 4.76 -6.25 -4.55
C SER A 484 3.68 -5.40 -3.89
N VAL A 485 4.05 -4.55 -2.93
CA VAL A 485 3.10 -3.76 -2.14
C VAL A 485 2.42 -2.72 -3.01
N LEU A 486 1.09 -2.71 -3.01
CA LEU A 486 0.27 -1.73 -3.74
C LEU A 486 -0.79 -1.15 -2.80
N PRO A 487 -0.85 0.18 -2.61
CA PRO A 487 -1.92 0.81 -1.85
C PRO A 487 -3.25 0.69 -2.62
N LEU A 488 -4.30 0.19 -1.97
CA LEU A 488 -5.62 -0.01 -2.59
C LEU A 488 -6.52 1.24 -2.55
N ALA A 489 -6.15 2.25 -1.76
CA ALA A 489 -6.83 3.54 -1.68
C ALA A 489 -5.79 4.67 -1.82
N PRO A 490 -5.54 5.20 -3.04
CA PRO A 490 -4.46 6.15 -3.28
C PRO A 490 -4.65 7.54 -2.64
N ARG A 491 -5.86 7.87 -2.17
CA ARG A 491 -6.25 9.24 -1.78
C ARG A 491 -6.85 9.37 -0.37
N ASP A 492 -6.88 8.30 0.40
CA ASP A 492 -7.46 8.26 1.75
C ASP A 492 -6.53 7.41 2.64
N PRO A 493 -6.15 7.85 3.86
CA PRO A 493 -5.35 7.04 4.80
C PRO A 493 -6.12 5.82 5.34
N ALA A 494 -6.71 5.01 4.45
CA ALA A 494 -7.29 3.73 4.79
C ALA A 494 -6.23 2.66 5.12
N TYR A 495 -4.93 2.99 4.95
CA TYR A 495 -3.75 2.14 5.18
C TYR A 495 -4.00 0.67 4.79
N THR A 496 -4.57 0.49 3.61
CA THR A 496 -4.98 -0.80 3.06
C THR A 496 -4.14 -1.11 1.83
N TYR A 497 -3.48 -2.26 1.84
CA TYR A 497 -2.46 -2.63 0.88
C TYR A 497 -2.72 -4.04 0.34
N PHE A 498 -2.57 -4.22 -0.97
CA PHE A 498 -2.33 -5.54 -1.54
C PHE A 498 -0.85 -5.89 -1.36
N VAL A 499 -0.56 -7.13 -0.97
CA VAL A 499 0.82 -7.61 -0.79
C VAL A 499 0.91 -9.10 -1.14
N ARG A 500 1.94 -9.50 -1.89
CA ARG A 500 2.30 -10.92 -2.03
C ARG A 500 3.09 -11.40 -0.82
N LEU A 501 2.82 -12.63 -0.39
CA LEU A 501 3.59 -13.26 0.67
C LEU A 501 4.92 -13.76 0.10
N ALA A 502 5.99 -13.63 0.88
CA ALA A 502 7.26 -14.23 0.52
C ALA A 502 7.12 -15.76 0.52
N SER A 503 7.56 -16.42 -0.54
CA SER A 503 7.63 -17.88 -0.60
C SER A 503 8.41 -18.37 0.61
N SER A 504 7.87 -19.32 1.37
CA SER A 504 8.62 -19.96 2.45
C SER A 504 9.80 -20.71 1.81
N SER A 505 10.95 -20.05 1.68
CA SER A 505 12.22 -20.76 1.47
C SER A 505 12.36 -21.67 2.69
N GLY A 506 12.23 -22.98 2.47
CA GLY A 506 12.32 -23.97 3.53
C GLY A 506 13.61 -23.77 4.34
N GLU A 507 13.46 -23.26 5.55
CA GLU A 507 14.46 -23.47 6.59
C GLU A 507 14.33 -24.92 7.05
N GLY A 508 15.40 -25.68 6.83
CA GLY A 508 15.41 -27.13 6.96
C GLY A 508 15.05 -27.61 8.36
N SER A 509 13.93 -28.35 8.45
CA SER A 509 13.82 -29.38 9.48
C SER A 509 14.68 -30.57 9.06
N GLY A 510 15.86 -30.69 9.66
CA GLY A 510 16.56 -31.97 9.71
C GLY A 510 15.70 -32.96 10.49
N GLY A 511 14.99 -33.83 9.76
CA GLY A 511 14.18 -34.89 10.31
C GLY A 511 13.82 -35.85 9.18
N THR A 512 14.57 -36.94 9.08
CA THR A 512 14.26 -38.08 8.24
C THR A 512 12.88 -38.61 8.63
N ASP A 513 11.96 -38.71 7.67
CA ASP A 513 11.32 -39.96 7.31
C ASP A 513 10.41 -39.77 6.08
N SER A 514 10.64 -40.64 5.10
CA SER A 514 9.88 -40.79 3.87
C SER A 514 8.47 -41.32 4.12
N VAL A 515 7.47 -40.82 3.39
CA VAL A 515 6.57 -41.58 2.47
C VAL A 515 5.63 -40.58 1.76
N GLY A 516 5.40 -40.84 0.47
CA GLY A 516 4.86 -39.90 -0.51
C GLY A 516 3.40 -39.48 -0.35
N GLY A 517 3.13 -38.31 -0.92
CA GLY A 517 1.81 -37.73 -1.12
C GLY A 517 1.95 -36.43 -1.92
N ALA A 518 1.88 -36.54 -3.25
CA ALA A 518 1.79 -35.39 -4.14
C ALA A 518 0.41 -34.72 -3.96
N GLY A 519 0.33 -33.80 -3.00
CA GLY A 519 -0.80 -32.90 -2.80
C GLY A 519 -0.35 -31.46 -3.07
N GLY A 520 -1.00 -30.80 -4.03
CA GLY A 520 -0.67 -29.43 -4.44
C GLY A 520 -0.70 -28.47 -3.25
N GLY A 521 0.47 -27.92 -2.92
CA GLY A 521 0.63 -26.86 -1.94
C GLY A 521 0.08 -25.53 -2.47
N GLY A 522 -1.25 -25.37 -2.45
CA GLY A 522 -1.92 -24.10 -2.68
C GLY A 522 -1.78 -23.20 -1.45
N GLY A 523 -0.56 -22.73 -1.16
CA GLY A 523 -0.36 -21.69 -0.16
C GLY A 523 -1.02 -20.39 -0.61
N VAL A 524 -1.53 -19.60 0.34
CA VAL A 524 -2.02 -18.24 0.06
C VAL A 524 -0.86 -17.42 -0.52
N GLU A 525 -0.95 -17.01 -1.78
CA GLU A 525 0.13 -16.30 -2.48
C GLU A 525 0.07 -14.77 -2.24
N ALA A 526 -1.13 -14.23 -1.98
CA ALA A 526 -1.35 -12.80 -1.78
C ALA A 526 -2.49 -12.51 -0.81
N VAL A 527 -2.36 -11.38 -0.12
CA VAL A 527 -3.31 -10.93 0.92
C VAL A 527 -3.58 -9.44 0.79
N VAL A 528 -4.66 -9.00 1.42
CA VAL A 528 -4.87 -7.58 1.75
C VAL A 528 -4.43 -7.37 3.18
N VAL A 529 -3.58 -6.37 3.41
CA VAL A 529 -3.16 -5.92 4.74
C VAL A 529 -3.86 -4.59 5.04
N LYS A 530 -4.63 -4.53 6.13
CA LYS A 530 -5.23 -3.30 6.64
C LYS A 530 -4.64 -2.94 8.00
N LEU A 531 -4.27 -1.67 8.17
CA LEU A 531 -3.79 -1.11 9.42
C LEU A 531 -4.82 -0.10 9.95
N CYS A 532 -5.37 -0.34 11.14
CA CYS A 532 -6.41 0.52 11.72
C CYS A 532 -6.35 0.51 13.26
N ARG A 533 -6.89 1.55 13.91
CA ARG A 533 -6.98 1.60 15.40
C ARG A 533 -8.25 0.98 15.97
N LYS A 534 -9.32 1.00 15.19
CA LYS A 534 -10.62 0.43 15.54
C LYS A 534 -11.11 -0.41 14.38
N TYR A 535 -11.59 -1.60 14.69
CA TYR A 535 -12.13 -2.51 13.69
C TYR A 535 -13.21 -3.40 14.27
N GLY A 536 -14.30 -3.57 13.53
CA GLY A 536 -15.38 -4.51 13.82
C GLY A 536 -14.98 -5.95 13.54
N LEU A 537 -13.93 -6.45 14.19
CA LEU A 537 -13.35 -7.78 13.93
C LEU A 537 -14.36 -8.92 14.20
N GLU A 538 -15.18 -8.78 15.23
CA GLU A 538 -16.26 -9.73 15.54
C GLU A 538 -17.30 -9.77 14.41
N ALA A 539 -17.72 -8.60 13.92
CA ALA A 539 -18.67 -8.49 12.81
C ALA A 539 -18.08 -9.05 11.51
N HIS A 540 -16.84 -8.71 11.17
CA HIS A 540 -16.16 -9.23 9.98
C HIS A 540 -16.07 -10.75 10.05
N ARG A 541 -15.57 -11.34 11.15
CA ARG A 541 -15.46 -12.80 11.29
C ARG A 541 -16.82 -13.49 11.19
N ALA A 542 -17.87 -12.95 11.82
CA ALA A 542 -19.23 -13.50 11.73
C ALA A 542 -19.78 -13.45 10.30
N TRP A 543 -19.54 -12.35 9.56
CA TRP A 543 -19.95 -12.23 8.17
C TRP A 543 -19.10 -13.14 7.25
N ALA A 544 -17.82 -13.32 7.54
CA ALA A 544 -16.94 -14.22 6.79
C ALA A 544 -17.31 -15.69 6.99
N GLU A 545 -17.69 -16.11 8.20
CA GLU A 545 -18.20 -17.45 8.50
C GLU A 545 -19.52 -17.72 7.78
N ALA A 546 -20.37 -16.71 7.62
CA ALA A 546 -21.57 -16.77 6.80
C ALA A 546 -21.29 -16.74 5.28
N GLY A 547 -20.03 -16.59 4.86
CA GLY A 547 -19.66 -16.45 3.45
C GLY A 547 -20.09 -15.11 2.85
N LEU A 548 -20.12 -14.04 3.64
CA LEU A 548 -20.57 -12.70 3.26
C LEU A 548 -19.47 -11.64 3.40
N ALA A 549 -18.26 -12.02 3.83
CA ALA A 549 -17.08 -11.16 3.90
C ALA A 549 -15.81 -11.97 3.56
N PRO A 550 -14.71 -11.33 3.13
CA PRO A 550 -13.43 -12.02 2.95
C PRO A 550 -12.99 -12.72 4.25
N LYS A 551 -12.25 -13.82 4.15
CA LYS A 551 -11.70 -14.45 5.35
C LYS A 551 -10.63 -13.57 5.99
N ILE A 552 -10.70 -13.38 7.31
CA ILE A 552 -9.56 -12.91 8.11
C ILE A 552 -8.57 -14.07 8.26
N LEU A 553 -7.37 -13.89 7.74
CA LEU A 553 -6.29 -14.88 7.78
C LEU A 553 -5.41 -14.71 9.01
N ARG A 554 -5.19 -13.46 9.42
CA ARG A 554 -4.43 -13.10 10.61
C ARG A 554 -4.83 -11.73 11.12
N ASP A 555 -4.78 -11.56 12.42
CA ASP A 555 -4.90 -10.30 13.12
C ASP A 555 -3.82 -10.19 14.20
N GLU A 556 -3.26 -9.01 14.37
CA GLU A 556 -2.21 -8.76 15.35
C GLU A 556 -2.33 -7.34 15.90
N ARG A 557 -2.33 -7.24 17.24
CA ARG A 557 -2.20 -5.95 17.92
C ARG A 557 -0.77 -5.47 17.82
N LEU A 558 -0.60 -4.28 17.30
CA LEU A 558 0.66 -3.55 17.22
C LEU A 558 0.69 -2.46 18.30
N PRO A 559 1.88 -1.97 18.68
CA PRO A 559 2.02 -0.81 19.55
C PRO A 559 1.28 0.43 19.01
N GLY A 560 1.01 1.40 19.86
CA GLY A 560 0.31 2.65 19.52
C GLY A 560 -1.19 2.47 19.26
N GLY A 561 -1.77 1.38 19.78
CA GLY A 561 -3.18 1.00 19.61
C GLY A 561 -3.56 0.54 18.20
N TRP A 562 -2.59 0.13 17.38
CA TRP A 562 -2.83 -0.30 16.00
C TRP A 562 -3.18 -1.79 15.90
N LEU A 563 -3.93 -2.14 14.87
CA LEU A 563 -4.29 -3.50 14.50
C LEU A 563 -3.85 -3.74 13.06
N LEU A 564 -3.09 -4.81 12.85
CA LEU A 564 -2.79 -5.34 11.52
C LEU A 564 -3.75 -6.48 11.22
N LEU A 565 -4.41 -6.41 10.07
CA LEU A 565 -5.31 -7.44 9.57
C LEU A 565 -4.83 -7.94 8.22
N GLU A 566 -4.48 -9.22 8.14
CA GLU A 566 -4.30 -9.94 6.87
C GLU A 566 -5.64 -10.59 6.51
N MET A 567 -6.18 -10.28 5.35
CA MET A 567 -7.44 -10.83 4.85
C MET A 567 -7.32 -11.34 3.43
N GLU A 568 -8.23 -12.23 3.06
CA GLU A 568 -8.34 -12.84 1.73
C GLU A 568 -8.34 -11.77 0.62
N TRP A 569 -7.49 -11.98 -0.38
CA TRP A 569 -7.48 -11.14 -1.57
C TRP A 569 -8.61 -11.55 -2.53
N LEU A 570 -9.60 -10.68 -2.67
CA LEU A 570 -10.67 -10.84 -3.67
C LEU A 570 -10.15 -10.44 -5.05
N ARG A 571 -9.64 -11.43 -5.78
CA ARG A 571 -8.94 -11.24 -7.06
C ARG A 571 -9.85 -10.67 -8.15
N TRP A 572 -9.34 -9.67 -8.85
CA TRP A 572 -9.88 -9.17 -10.12
C TRP A 572 -9.47 -10.10 -11.29
N PRO A 573 -10.31 -10.33 -12.33
CA PRO A 573 -11.61 -9.71 -12.60
C PRO A 573 -12.81 -10.41 -11.98
N GLU A 574 -12.61 -11.52 -11.25
CA GLU A 574 -13.71 -12.31 -10.68
C GLU A 574 -14.57 -11.47 -9.72
N TRP A 575 -13.92 -10.73 -8.84
CA TRP A 575 -14.56 -9.79 -7.93
C TRP A 575 -14.47 -8.37 -8.47
N ARG A 576 -15.62 -7.67 -8.52
CA ARG A 576 -15.71 -6.26 -8.91
C ARG A 576 -16.41 -5.46 -7.81
N GLN A 577 -16.05 -4.20 -7.64
CA GLN A 577 -16.80 -3.31 -6.76
C GLN A 577 -18.15 -2.98 -7.40
N LEU A 578 -19.21 -2.90 -6.59
CA LEU A 578 -20.54 -2.57 -7.05
C LEU A 578 -20.64 -1.24 -7.83
N PRO A 579 -19.96 -0.13 -7.48
CA PRO A 579 -20.05 1.13 -8.22
C PRO A 579 -19.58 1.00 -9.67
N ASP A 580 -18.56 0.18 -9.93
CA ASP A 580 -18.06 -0.03 -11.28
C ASP A 580 -19.05 -0.83 -12.11
N LEU A 581 -19.70 -1.82 -11.50
CA LEU A 581 -20.75 -2.57 -12.18
C LEU A 581 -21.97 -1.69 -12.49
N LEU A 582 -22.43 -0.87 -11.52
CA LEU A 582 -23.54 0.07 -11.70
C LEU A 582 -23.25 1.12 -12.78
N ARG A 583 -21.99 1.47 -13.01
CA ARG A 583 -21.58 2.48 -14.00
C ARG A 583 -21.30 1.90 -15.39
N GLN A 584 -20.73 0.70 -15.46
CA GLN A 584 -20.15 0.16 -16.70
C GLN A 584 -20.95 -1.01 -17.31
N ALA A 585 -21.73 -1.74 -16.52
CA ALA A 585 -22.47 -2.90 -16.99
C ALA A 585 -23.85 -2.51 -17.55
N PRO A 586 -24.49 -3.39 -18.35
CA PRO A 586 -25.89 -3.23 -18.71
C PRO A 586 -26.76 -3.02 -17.46
N ARG A 587 -27.72 -2.09 -17.56
CA ARG A 587 -28.54 -1.66 -16.42
C ARG A 587 -29.19 -2.83 -15.66
N GLU A 588 -29.72 -3.80 -16.39
CA GLU A 588 -30.32 -5.01 -15.83
C GLU A 588 -29.34 -5.81 -14.96
N GLN A 589 -28.10 -5.96 -15.44
CA GLN A 589 -27.05 -6.66 -14.69
C GLN A 589 -26.65 -5.90 -13.42
N GLY A 590 -26.56 -4.56 -13.50
CA GLY A 590 -26.31 -3.71 -12.34
C GLY A 590 -27.42 -3.78 -11.30
N GLU A 591 -28.69 -3.77 -11.75
CA GLU A 591 -29.87 -3.89 -10.89
C GLU A 591 -29.96 -5.28 -10.23
N GLU A 592 -29.64 -6.35 -10.96
CA GLU A 592 -29.57 -7.72 -10.44
C GLU A 592 -28.51 -7.85 -9.34
N ALA A 593 -27.30 -7.33 -9.56
CA ALA A 593 -26.25 -7.34 -8.56
C ALA A 593 -26.60 -6.50 -7.32
N LEU A 594 -27.20 -5.32 -7.50
CA LEU A 594 -27.69 -4.51 -6.38
C LEU A 594 -28.78 -5.24 -5.57
N SER A 595 -29.66 -5.98 -6.24
CA SER A 595 -30.67 -6.82 -5.60
C SER A 595 -30.01 -7.92 -4.75
N ALA A 596 -29.01 -8.62 -5.31
CA ALA A 596 -28.24 -9.63 -4.59
C ALA A 596 -27.52 -9.04 -3.36
N VAL A 597 -26.96 -7.83 -3.47
CA VAL A 597 -26.33 -7.12 -2.34
C VAL A 597 -27.35 -6.81 -1.24
N ARG A 598 -28.56 -6.35 -1.59
CA ARG A 598 -29.63 -6.09 -0.59
C ARG A 598 -30.06 -7.36 0.13
N GLN A 599 -30.17 -8.47 -0.60
CA GLN A 599 -30.51 -9.77 -0.01
C GLN A 599 -29.40 -10.28 0.91
N ALA A 600 -28.14 -10.23 0.45
CA ALA A 600 -26.97 -10.61 1.22
C ALA A 600 -26.82 -9.78 2.51
N LEU A 601 -27.16 -8.48 2.46
CA LEU A 601 -27.13 -7.59 3.63
C LEU A 601 -28.20 -7.99 4.65
N SER A 602 -29.43 -8.23 4.21
CA SER A 602 -30.52 -8.71 5.07
C SER A 602 -30.20 -10.07 5.70
N GLU A 603 -29.58 -10.96 4.93
CA GLU A 603 -29.07 -12.24 5.41
C GLU A 603 -27.97 -12.06 6.46
N ALA A 604 -27.02 -11.15 6.23
CA ALA A 604 -25.96 -10.86 7.18
C ALA A 604 -26.52 -10.36 8.53
N HIS A 605 -27.44 -9.38 8.48
CA HIS A 605 -28.09 -8.84 9.68
C HIS A 605 -28.87 -9.91 10.45
N SER A 606 -29.63 -10.75 9.74
CA SER A 606 -30.47 -11.78 10.38
C SER A 606 -29.66 -12.92 10.98
N LYS A 607 -28.60 -13.39 10.32
CA LYS A 607 -27.76 -14.49 10.80
C LYS A 607 -26.83 -14.09 11.95
N THR A 608 -26.34 -12.85 11.94
CA THR A 608 -25.23 -12.46 12.84
C THR A 608 -25.63 -11.47 13.94
N CYS A 609 -26.75 -10.77 13.80
CA CYS A 609 -27.12 -9.63 14.66
C CYS A 609 -26.07 -8.50 14.68
N MET A 610 -25.21 -8.44 13.66
CA MET A 610 -24.19 -7.41 13.47
C MET A 610 -24.64 -6.41 12.40
N VAL A 611 -24.15 -5.19 12.52
CA VAL A 611 -24.42 -4.05 11.62
C VAL A 611 -23.09 -3.49 11.12
N HIS A 612 -23.07 -3.00 9.89
CA HIS A 612 -21.85 -2.53 9.22
C HIS A 612 -21.50 -1.09 9.60
N GLY A 613 -22.50 -0.20 9.64
CA GLY A 613 -22.36 1.21 9.97
C GLY A 613 -21.95 2.11 8.79
N ASP A 614 -21.19 1.57 7.83
CA ASP A 614 -20.79 2.27 6.59
C ASP A 614 -21.23 1.51 5.32
N MET A 615 -22.48 1.07 5.24
CA MET A 615 -22.93 0.25 4.11
C MET A 615 -23.26 1.09 2.88
N ARG A 616 -22.34 1.08 1.91
CA ARG A 616 -22.44 1.83 0.64
C ARG A 616 -21.82 1.03 -0.51
N PRO A 617 -22.16 1.33 -1.79
CA PRO A 617 -21.70 0.55 -2.93
C PRO A 617 -20.18 0.28 -2.98
N PRO A 618 -19.27 1.23 -2.65
CA PRO A 618 -17.83 0.97 -2.62
C PRO A 618 -17.40 -0.15 -1.65
N ASN A 619 -18.20 -0.42 -0.62
CA ASN A 619 -17.95 -1.44 0.40
C ASN A 619 -18.59 -2.80 0.04
N CYS A 620 -19.05 -2.96 -1.19
CA CYS A 620 -19.68 -4.18 -1.71
C CYS A 620 -18.88 -4.75 -2.89
N MET A 621 -18.33 -5.95 -2.72
CA MET A 621 -17.68 -6.73 -3.77
C MET A 621 -18.65 -7.78 -4.30
N VAL A 622 -18.76 -7.90 -5.62
CA VAL A 622 -19.68 -8.83 -6.29
C VAL A 622 -18.95 -9.69 -7.32
N ARG A 623 -19.37 -10.95 -7.43
CA ARG A 623 -18.90 -11.93 -8.42
C ARG A 623 -20.09 -12.64 -9.05
N ARG A 624 -20.09 -12.80 -10.37
CA ARG A 624 -21.15 -13.55 -11.07
C ARG A 624 -20.93 -15.06 -10.87
N CYS A 625 -22.02 -15.79 -10.62
CA CYS A 625 -22.01 -17.25 -10.54
C CYS A 625 -22.40 -17.82 -11.90
N ASP A 626 -21.46 -18.48 -12.56
CA ASP A 626 -21.72 -19.11 -13.86
C ASP A 626 -22.54 -20.38 -13.64
N GLY A 627 -23.71 -20.48 -14.30
CA GLY A 627 -24.63 -21.63 -14.16
C GLY A 627 -24.14 -22.94 -14.78
N SER A 628 -22.88 -23.05 -15.21
CA SER A 628 -22.35 -24.19 -15.96
C SER A 628 -20.90 -24.51 -15.59
N GLY A 629 -20.68 -25.63 -14.88
CA GLY A 629 -19.34 -26.22 -14.72
C GLY A 629 -19.15 -26.99 -13.41
N GLY A 630 -19.25 -28.31 -13.46
CA GLY A 630 -18.71 -29.19 -12.43
C GLY A 630 -17.19 -29.14 -12.42
N GLY A 631 -16.58 -28.90 -11.26
CA GLY A 631 -15.13 -28.90 -11.11
C GLY A 631 -14.67 -28.42 -9.72
N GLY A 632 -14.43 -29.39 -8.83
CA GLY A 632 -13.55 -29.36 -7.65
C GLY A 632 -13.25 -28.02 -6.95
N GLY A 633 -14.04 -27.70 -5.94
CA GLY A 633 -13.70 -26.72 -4.90
C GLY A 633 -14.49 -27.03 -3.63
N ALA A 634 -14.01 -27.95 -2.82
CA ALA A 634 -14.62 -28.30 -1.54
C ALA A 634 -14.40 -27.16 -0.54
N HIS A 635 -15.41 -26.32 -0.34
CA HIS A 635 -15.91 -25.80 0.95
C HIS A 635 -16.76 -24.54 0.73
N GLY A 636 -18.08 -24.69 0.91
CA GLY A 636 -19.01 -23.57 0.93
C GLY A 636 -20.42 -24.03 0.56
N SER A 637 -21.32 -24.07 1.55
CA SER A 637 -22.73 -24.46 1.42
C SER A 637 -23.45 -23.63 0.35
N ARG A 638 -23.79 -24.24 -0.79
CA ARG A 638 -24.64 -23.65 -1.84
C ARG A 638 -26.10 -23.62 -1.37
N SER A 639 -26.54 -22.50 -0.78
CA SER A 639 -27.93 -22.34 -0.29
C SER A 639 -28.74 -21.21 -0.91
N SER A 640 -28.22 -20.43 -1.86
CA SER A 640 -29.01 -19.38 -2.53
C SER A 640 -28.87 -19.53 -4.05
N GLY A 641 -29.98 -19.81 -4.75
CA GLY A 641 -30.04 -19.84 -6.23
C GLY A 641 -29.86 -18.47 -6.89
N LEU A 642 -28.96 -17.64 -6.37
CA LEU A 642 -28.64 -16.31 -6.86
C LEU A 642 -27.52 -16.40 -7.90
N SER A 643 -27.66 -15.62 -8.96
CA SER A 643 -26.67 -15.43 -10.04
C SER A 643 -25.42 -14.66 -9.59
N TRP A 644 -25.39 -14.16 -8.35
CA TRP A 644 -24.32 -13.32 -7.81
C TRP A 644 -23.92 -13.75 -6.39
N GLU A 645 -22.61 -13.78 -6.17
CA GLU A 645 -22.00 -13.83 -4.85
C GLU A 645 -21.61 -12.43 -4.38
N VAL A 646 -21.76 -12.19 -3.08
CA VAL A 646 -21.48 -10.91 -2.43
C VAL A 646 -20.47 -11.08 -1.30
N ARG A 647 -19.53 -10.15 -1.21
CA ARG A 647 -18.62 -9.99 -0.07
C ARG A 647 -18.61 -8.52 0.34
N PHE A 648 -18.95 -8.24 1.58
CA PHE A 648 -18.84 -6.92 2.18
C PHE A 648 -17.42 -6.68 2.67
N VAL A 649 -16.95 -5.43 2.58
CA VAL A 649 -15.61 -5.01 3.01
C VAL A 649 -15.71 -3.73 3.82
N ASP A 650 -14.61 -3.38 4.51
CA ASP A 650 -14.48 -2.16 5.31
C ASP A 650 -15.31 -2.11 6.62
N PHE A 651 -15.07 -3.09 7.49
CA PHE A 651 -15.74 -3.25 8.79
C PHE A 651 -15.23 -2.32 9.91
N GLU A 652 -14.65 -1.15 9.62
CA GLU A 652 -14.05 -0.31 10.67
C GLU A 652 -15.03 0.12 11.76
N TRP A 653 -16.30 0.33 11.40
CA TRP A 653 -17.33 0.79 12.32
C TRP A 653 -18.26 -0.32 12.80
N ALA A 654 -18.18 -1.48 12.13
CA ALA A 654 -19.12 -2.56 12.30
C ALA A 654 -19.11 -3.13 13.73
N GLY A 655 -20.23 -3.69 14.14
CA GLY A 655 -20.36 -4.34 15.44
C GLY A 655 -21.79 -4.73 15.75
N ARG A 656 -22.05 -5.06 17.01
CA ARG A 656 -23.38 -5.50 17.44
C ARG A 656 -24.39 -4.36 17.44
N GLU A 657 -25.56 -4.61 16.87
CA GLU A 657 -26.65 -3.62 16.80
C GLU A 657 -26.99 -3.07 18.19
N GLY A 658 -27.17 -1.74 18.27
CA GLY A 658 -27.51 -1.04 19.51
C GLY A 658 -26.36 -0.91 20.52
N LYS A 659 -25.25 -1.63 20.35
CA LYS A 659 -24.06 -1.54 21.22
C LYS A 659 -22.89 -0.81 20.57
N ALA A 660 -22.61 -1.09 19.29
CA ALA A 660 -21.61 -0.34 18.54
C ALA A 660 -22.08 1.08 18.28
N THR A 661 -21.17 2.05 18.26
CA THR A 661 -21.49 3.49 18.08
C THR A 661 -20.66 4.14 16.98
N TYR A 662 -21.25 5.15 16.33
CA TYR A 662 -20.61 5.94 15.29
C TYR A 662 -19.44 6.78 15.82
N PRO A 663 -18.39 7.01 15.00
CA PRO A 663 -17.24 7.83 15.36
C PRO A 663 -17.59 9.33 15.45
N ALA A 664 -16.64 10.13 15.93
CA ALA A 664 -16.79 11.58 16.12
C ALA A 664 -16.90 12.37 14.82
N PHE A 665 -16.33 11.85 13.74
CA PHE A 665 -16.29 12.51 12.45
C PHE A 665 -17.00 11.64 11.42
N LEU A 666 -18.05 12.20 10.83
CA LEU A 666 -18.79 11.63 9.71
C LEU A 666 -18.63 12.58 8.53
N SER A 667 -18.35 12.03 7.33
CA SER A 667 -18.17 12.88 6.15
C SER A 667 -19.48 13.60 5.80
N PRO A 668 -19.47 14.92 5.60
CA PRO A 668 -20.68 15.68 5.24
C PRO A 668 -21.16 15.38 3.81
N ASP A 669 -20.31 14.81 2.96
CA ASP A 669 -20.64 14.49 1.56
C ASP A 669 -21.43 13.17 1.42
N ILE A 670 -21.57 12.41 2.51
CA ILE A 670 -22.34 11.17 2.54
C ILE A 670 -23.76 11.47 3.05
N PRO A 671 -24.81 11.01 2.34
CA PRO A 671 -26.20 11.22 2.75
C PRO A 671 -26.56 10.27 3.91
N TRP A 672 -26.08 10.58 5.12
CA TRP A 672 -26.33 9.77 6.31
C TRP A 672 -27.83 9.67 6.64
N PRO A 673 -28.34 8.47 6.97
CA PRO A 673 -29.70 8.25 7.45
C PRO A 673 -30.08 9.09 8.67
N GLU A 674 -31.38 9.27 8.90
CA GLU A 674 -31.89 9.94 10.10
C GLU A 674 -31.48 9.17 11.37
N GLY A 675 -31.08 9.88 12.42
CA GLY A 675 -30.65 9.27 13.69
C GLY A 675 -29.15 8.90 13.76
N VAL A 676 -28.41 8.98 12.65
CA VAL A 676 -26.95 8.82 12.64
C VAL A 676 -26.27 10.05 13.24
N GLY A 677 -25.26 9.84 14.09
CA GLY A 677 -24.48 10.93 14.69
C GLY A 677 -23.43 10.43 15.68
N TYR A 678 -22.54 11.33 16.11
CA TYR A 678 -21.46 10.98 17.04
C TYR A 678 -21.97 10.26 18.30
N GLY A 679 -21.38 9.11 18.61
CA GLY A 679 -21.71 8.31 19.80
C GLY A 679 -23.10 7.66 19.75
N LYS A 680 -23.86 7.83 18.66
CA LYS A 680 -25.15 7.18 18.47
C LYS A 680 -24.97 5.70 18.09
N PRO A 681 -25.90 4.82 18.48
CA PRO A 681 -25.82 3.41 18.18
C PRO A 681 -25.92 3.14 16.67
N LEU A 682 -25.22 2.13 16.19
CA LEU A 682 -25.42 1.58 14.85
C LEU A 682 -26.67 0.71 14.83
N LEU A 683 -27.51 0.92 13.82
CA LEU A 683 -28.78 0.21 13.61
C LEU A 683 -28.81 -0.38 12.20
N ARG A 684 -29.47 -1.52 12.02
CA ARG A 684 -29.60 -2.17 10.70
C ARG A 684 -30.32 -1.30 9.68
N ALA A 685 -31.26 -0.48 10.14
CA ALA A 685 -31.99 0.47 9.31
C ALA A 685 -31.04 1.46 8.63
N HIS A 686 -29.99 1.91 9.35
CA HIS A 686 -29.01 2.82 8.77
C HIS A 686 -28.26 2.19 7.59
N ASP A 687 -27.87 0.92 7.68
CA ASP A 687 -27.19 0.22 6.58
C ASP A 687 -28.08 0.13 5.32
N LEU A 688 -29.36 -0.19 5.50
CA LEU A 688 -30.33 -0.34 4.41
C LEU A 688 -30.64 1.01 3.74
N GLU A 689 -30.87 2.05 4.53
CA GLU A 689 -31.19 3.39 4.06
C GLU A 689 -29.98 4.03 3.35
N LEU A 690 -28.77 3.87 3.90
CA LEU A 690 -27.54 4.41 3.30
C LEU A 690 -27.24 3.75 1.95
N LEU A 691 -27.37 2.42 1.86
CA LEU A 691 -27.18 1.69 0.60
C LEU A 691 -28.18 2.15 -0.47
N ALA A 692 -29.45 2.33 -0.09
CA ALA A 692 -30.48 2.80 -1.02
C ALA A 692 -30.21 4.22 -1.52
N ALA A 693 -29.84 5.14 -0.63
CA ALA A 693 -29.53 6.53 -0.98
C ALA A 693 -28.33 6.63 -1.93
N THR A 694 -27.26 5.89 -1.67
CA THR A 694 -25.98 6.02 -2.39
C THR A 694 -25.89 5.20 -3.68
N ALA A 695 -26.67 4.11 -3.81
CA ALA A 695 -26.76 3.34 -5.05
C ALA A 695 -27.36 4.17 -6.20
N THR A 696 -28.35 5.02 -5.90
CA THR A 696 -29.02 5.89 -6.88
C THR A 696 -28.05 6.92 -7.46
N SER A 697 -27.21 7.53 -6.61
CA SER A 697 -26.17 8.48 -7.03
C SER A 697 -25.08 7.83 -7.90
N SER A 698 -24.74 6.56 -7.61
CA SER A 698 -23.71 5.82 -8.35
C SER A 698 -24.15 5.47 -9.79
N ALA A 699 -25.46 5.31 -10.02
CA ALA A 699 -26.03 5.07 -11.35
C ALA A 699 -26.21 6.36 -12.19
N GLY A 700 -26.46 7.51 -11.55
CA GLY A 700 -26.75 8.78 -12.23
C GLY A 700 -25.54 9.56 -12.79
N ALA A 701 -24.32 9.23 -12.35
CA ALA A 701 -23.10 9.94 -12.75
C ALA A 701 -22.72 9.78 -14.25
N ALA A 702 -23.35 8.84 -14.97
CA ALA A 702 -23.16 8.65 -16.41
C ALA A 702 -23.78 9.79 -17.27
N THR A 703 -24.71 10.58 -16.72
CA THR A 703 -25.48 11.57 -17.50
C THR A 703 -24.98 13.02 -17.39
N THR A 704 -24.02 13.34 -16.52
CA THR A 704 -23.56 14.72 -16.26
C THR A 704 -22.06 14.95 -16.47
N ALA A 705 -21.39 14.12 -17.27
CA ALA A 705 -19.99 14.33 -17.67
C ALA A 705 -19.81 15.41 -18.76
N GLY A 706 -20.81 16.28 -18.96
CA GLY A 706 -20.71 17.48 -19.77
C GLY A 706 -21.25 18.66 -18.96
N HIS A 707 -20.38 19.62 -18.64
CA HIS A 707 -20.67 20.87 -17.94
C HIS A 707 -20.99 20.75 -16.44
N GLN A 708 -19.97 20.91 -15.60
CA GLN A 708 -19.97 21.96 -14.57
C GLN A 708 -18.57 22.14 -13.97
N ARG A 709 -17.91 23.25 -14.35
CA ARG A 709 -16.87 23.87 -13.52
C ARG A 709 -17.52 24.23 -12.19
N ARG A 710 -17.11 23.61 -11.08
CA ARG A 710 -17.42 24.12 -9.73
C ARG A 710 -16.50 25.31 -9.41
N PRO A 711 -17.03 26.39 -8.81
CA PRO A 711 -16.22 27.52 -8.37
C PRO A 711 -15.50 27.19 -7.07
N ALA A 712 -14.29 27.74 -6.93
CA ALA A 712 -13.51 27.70 -5.70
C ALA A 712 -14.21 28.47 -4.57
N ARG A 713 -14.20 27.91 -3.37
CA ARG A 713 -14.25 28.65 -2.11
C ARG A 713 -13.23 28.05 -1.15
#